data_AF-A0A9P1BE38-F1
#
_entry.id   AF-A0A9P1BE38-F1
#
_cell.length_a   1.000
_cell.length_b   1.000
_cell.length_c   1.000
_cell.angle_alpha   90.00
_cell.angle_beta   90.00
_cell.angle_gamma   90.00
#
_symmetry.space_group_name_H-M   'P 1'
#
loop_
_entity.id
_entity.type
_entity.pdbx_description
1 polymer ?
#
loop_
_entity_poly.entity_id
_entity_poly.type
_entity_poly.pdbx_seq_one_letter_code
_entity_poly.pdbx_strand_id
1 'polypeptide(L)'
;MATLLKRTEAKPAGTEMEVAQPDVVLPALRLVETPVGARRLGKLLLLLLVLSVIAMLFAPWQQTVSGTGKVVAYAPLQRQQIVESPISGRIVRWNEKLFEGAKLSEGEFIVEIRDIDPSLVSRLEDQLSASQQKVEAAELMVEAYRGKVTAFEEAQTSVIEAVEKQVEMAKEKVEAEIQGLEAAKAAEQQTEANWKRQQLLNEDGLASELAYEVAERSQKEAESKVEQAQAYLRSAERELESKKAEAKQKEREAKAKIDTAKAEYQKALSEVALAKKEQTDAEVKLSRQQSQTVVAPRDGTVFRLLANQGGDIVKAGDPLLTIVPETAQRAVEIWLSGNDAPLVTEGRHVRLQFEGWPAVQFAGWPSVAVGTFGGTVASVDATDNGLGQFRILVLPDKGADWPSDRYLRQGEAGLRSLAAVERFSSGHLFVRAEERCIRKRSPKTQTHQVIISMRLLALLSLACIASARLLLADEPGAARSPQSELWRLPPASEIREGANLPGPPKLLPQQQGHAARPVPSAIYDQNVQPASLQAPVVDGYIDIEELPTPNQEENALQLDDVVDSIYATFPLLQIAYRQREVAAGQQLAAWGKFDTDLNVGAIEEPMGFYQNYRQGIEAKQKTWGGAEVFGGYRIGRGLFEPWYGERETDKSGEFKLGITAPLLRGRAIDKQRADVLKSQVALRAVEPAIQTQIIDFVRNGSHAYWEWVAAGQSYRVAQTLLDIAVDRDEGIRKRVERGDLAEIEVVDNQRLIVSRRAKLIQADRKLQQSAIKLSLWLRSADGVPRVPVPGLLPQSFHPPELPDVVVLDNAISIALQMRPELLEISLAAQEVEIELANSRNQMLPGLSVGLVASKDIGPRASPKGDKRPFELEAAVLADVPLQRRYASGSIQVAQGKLAQLNAERRFASDKITVEVRDSIAALTTAMDQVRQAKEAVELNLRMEAAEQRKFDLGTSDLLVVNLREQATADAAQTEVDALLEFYKAQVNFDAAIGRSILPAE
;
A
#
# COMPACT_ATOMS: atom_id res chain seq x y z
N MET A 1 -15.36 -31.45 -108.91
CA MET A 1 -15.12 -31.93 -110.28
C MET A 1 -13.61 -32.14 -110.44
N ALA A 2 -13.22 -33.37 -110.78
CA ALA A 2 -11.97 -33.82 -111.39
C ALA A 2 -10.63 -33.04 -111.19
N THR A 3 -9.71 -33.69 -110.47
CA THR A 3 -8.36 -34.15 -110.88
C THR A 3 -7.27 -33.23 -111.50
N LEU A 4 -6.01 -33.58 -111.11
CA LEU A 4 -4.79 -33.80 -111.94
C LEU A 4 -3.79 -32.64 -112.21
N LEU A 5 -2.50 -32.78 -111.81
CA LEU A 5 -1.31 -33.19 -112.62
C LEU A 5 0.09 -32.77 -112.08
N LYS A 6 1.07 -33.68 -112.36
CA LYS A 6 2.57 -33.64 -112.55
C LYS A 6 3.33 -32.28 -112.55
N ARG A 7 4.65 -32.16 -112.26
CA ARG A 7 5.84 -32.80 -112.89
C ARG A 7 7.17 -32.40 -112.15
N THR A 8 8.29 -32.99 -112.61
CA THR A 8 9.72 -33.13 -112.23
C THR A 8 10.66 -31.90 -112.25
N GLU A 9 11.81 -31.95 -111.53
CA GLU A 9 13.23 -31.91 -112.04
C GLU A 9 14.30 -31.76 -110.91
N ALA A 10 15.60 -31.89 -111.24
CA ALA A 10 16.71 -32.37 -110.40
C ALA A 10 17.97 -31.48 -110.26
N LYS A 11 18.79 -31.78 -109.21
CA LYS A 11 20.29 -31.78 -109.09
C LYS A 11 21.06 -30.47 -108.69
N PRO A 12 22.33 -30.52 -108.18
CA PRO A 12 22.70 -30.77 -106.75
C PRO A 12 23.91 -29.95 -106.17
N ALA A 13 24.27 -30.29 -104.91
CA ALA A 13 25.62 -30.36 -104.27
C ALA A 13 26.15 -29.19 -103.40
N GLY A 14 26.62 -29.52 -102.19
CA GLY A 14 27.53 -28.69 -101.36
C GLY A 14 27.31 -28.79 -99.84
N THR A 15 28.36 -29.14 -99.11
CA THR A 15 28.49 -29.58 -97.70
C THR A 15 28.54 -28.43 -96.67
N GLU A 16 28.00 -28.62 -95.45
CA GLU A 16 28.62 -28.47 -94.11
C GLU A 16 27.56 -28.41 -92.97
N MET A 17 27.96 -28.86 -91.78
CA MET A 17 27.12 -29.29 -90.66
C MET A 17 26.48 -28.16 -89.83
N GLU A 18 25.24 -28.36 -89.35
CA GLU A 18 24.81 -27.96 -88.01
C GLU A 18 23.58 -28.77 -87.52
N VAL A 19 23.47 -28.93 -86.21
CA VAL A 19 22.68 -29.88 -85.42
C VAL A 19 21.24 -29.41 -85.16
N ALA A 20 20.23 -30.30 -85.27
CA ALA A 20 19.05 -30.34 -84.39
C ALA A 20 18.17 -31.59 -84.67
N GLN A 21 17.70 -32.25 -83.61
CA GLN A 21 16.86 -33.46 -83.62
C GLN A 21 15.39 -33.17 -83.99
N PRO A 22 14.67 -34.13 -84.63
CA PRO A 22 13.29 -33.93 -85.08
C PRO A 22 12.21 -34.60 -84.21
N ASP A 23 11.06 -33.96 -84.11
CA ASP A 23 9.76 -34.53 -83.76
C ASP A 23 9.14 -35.29 -84.95
N VAL A 24 8.63 -36.50 -84.74
CA VAL A 24 7.66 -37.14 -85.66
C VAL A 24 6.61 -37.94 -84.87
N VAL A 25 5.34 -37.56 -85.06
CA VAL A 25 4.14 -38.29 -84.63
C VAL A 25 3.83 -39.42 -85.63
N LEU A 26 3.54 -40.64 -85.14
CA LEU A 26 3.12 -41.77 -85.99
C LEU A 26 1.72 -42.35 -85.62
N PRO A 27 0.96 -42.84 -86.61
CA PRO A 27 -0.48 -43.15 -86.54
C PRO A 27 -0.72 -44.65 -86.29
N ALA A 28 -0.33 -45.16 -85.11
CA ALA A 28 -0.40 -46.59 -84.77
C ALA A 28 -1.51 -46.97 -83.77
N LEU A 29 -2.11 -46.00 -83.06
CA LEU A 29 -2.97 -46.28 -81.90
C LEU A 29 -4.40 -46.80 -82.26
N ARG A 30 -4.83 -46.71 -83.51
CA ARG A 30 -6.19 -47.08 -83.95
C ARG A 30 -6.36 -48.53 -84.45
N LEU A 31 -5.27 -49.31 -84.55
CA LEU A 31 -5.30 -50.68 -85.08
C LEU A 31 -5.13 -51.78 -84.02
N VAL A 32 -5.07 -51.43 -82.73
CA VAL A 32 -4.94 -52.42 -81.64
C VAL A 32 -6.27 -52.55 -80.91
N GLU A 33 -7.13 -53.46 -81.36
CA GLU A 33 -8.22 -53.91 -80.50
C GLU A 33 -7.65 -54.79 -79.38
N THR A 34 -7.91 -54.40 -78.12
CA THR A 34 -7.49 -55.16 -76.94
C THR A 34 -8.08 -56.58 -77.00
N PRO A 35 -7.28 -57.66 -76.91
CA PRO A 35 -7.77 -59.02 -76.98
C PRO A 35 -8.78 -59.30 -75.85
N VAL A 36 -9.80 -60.13 -76.13
CA VAL A 36 -10.90 -60.43 -75.19
C VAL A 36 -10.38 -60.98 -73.84
N GLY A 37 -9.22 -61.66 -73.85
CA GLY A 37 -8.51 -62.11 -72.66
C GLY A 37 -8.04 -60.96 -71.76
N ALA A 38 -7.52 -59.88 -72.33
CA ALA A 38 -7.08 -58.70 -71.56
C ALA A 38 -8.27 -57.95 -70.92
N ARG A 39 -9.43 -57.88 -71.59
CA ARG A 39 -10.65 -57.31 -70.99
C ARG A 39 -11.23 -58.19 -69.87
N ARG A 40 -11.19 -59.52 -70.02
CA ARG A 40 -11.64 -60.45 -68.96
C ARG A 40 -10.71 -60.40 -67.76
N LEU A 41 -9.40 -60.36 -67.98
CA LEU A 41 -8.40 -60.20 -66.92
C LEU A 41 -8.53 -58.84 -66.23
N GLY A 42 -8.73 -57.76 -66.98
CA GLY A 42 -8.98 -56.43 -66.41
C GLY A 42 -10.25 -56.37 -65.55
N LYS A 43 -11.36 -57.00 -66.00
CA LYS A 43 -12.59 -57.10 -65.21
C LYS A 43 -12.42 -58.00 -63.98
N LEU A 44 -11.68 -59.10 -64.09
CA LEU A 44 -11.37 -59.99 -62.97
C LEU A 44 -10.50 -59.28 -61.92
N LEU A 45 -9.47 -58.55 -62.36
CA LEU A 45 -8.59 -57.77 -61.49
C LEU A 45 -9.35 -56.60 -60.84
N LEU A 46 -10.23 -55.93 -61.57
CA LEU A 46 -11.09 -54.88 -60.99
C LEU A 46 -12.08 -55.46 -59.97
N LEU A 47 -12.64 -56.64 -60.25
CA LEU A 47 -13.55 -57.32 -59.33
C LEU A 47 -12.81 -57.82 -58.09
N LEU A 48 -11.59 -58.36 -58.23
CA LEU A 48 -10.69 -58.71 -57.12
C LEU A 48 -10.26 -57.49 -56.32
N LEU A 49 -9.98 -56.35 -56.97
CA LEU A 49 -9.66 -55.10 -56.30
C LEU A 49 -10.84 -54.64 -55.44
N VAL A 50 -12.05 -54.60 -56.00
CA VAL A 50 -13.28 -54.20 -55.28
C VAL A 50 -13.57 -55.19 -54.15
N LEU A 51 -13.42 -56.50 -54.36
CA LEU A 51 -13.56 -57.50 -53.30
C LEU A 51 -12.50 -57.36 -52.19
N SER A 52 -11.27 -56.99 -52.53
CA SER A 52 -10.21 -56.76 -51.54
C SER A 52 -10.47 -55.51 -50.71
N VAL A 53 -11.03 -54.45 -51.31
CA VAL A 53 -11.42 -53.23 -50.62
C VAL A 53 -12.60 -53.50 -49.68
N ILE A 54 -13.60 -54.29 -50.13
CA ILE A 54 -14.70 -54.75 -49.27
C ILE A 54 -14.16 -55.64 -48.14
N ALA A 55 -13.22 -56.54 -48.40
CA ALA A 55 -12.62 -57.38 -47.37
C ALA A 55 -11.81 -56.58 -46.34
N MET A 56 -11.08 -55.53 -46.76
CA MET A 56 -10.38 -54.61 -45.85
C MET A 56 -11.34 -53.81 -44.96
N LEU A 57 -12.53 -53.44 -45.47
CA LEU A 57 -13.56 -52.75 -44.69
C LEU A 57 -14.15 -53.60 -43.55
N PHE A 58 -14.07 -54.93 -43.64
CA PHE A 58 -14.50 -55.87 -42.59
C PHE A 58 -13.32 -56.52 -41.85
N ALA A 59 -12.07 -56.16 -42.17
CA ALA A 59 -10.90 -56.66 -41.47
C ALA A 59 -10.74 -55.93 -40.13
N PRO A 60 -10.75 -56.64 -38.98
CA PRO A 60 -10.57 -56.00 -37.69
C PRO A 60 -9.15 -55.46 -37.57
N TRP A 61 -9.00 -54.13 -37.56
CA TRP A 61 -7.72 -53.47 -37.29
C TRP A 61 -7.60 -53.10 -35.81
N GLN A 62 -6.38 -53.23 -35.26
CA GLN A 62 -6.03 -52.91 -33.88
C GLN A 62 -4.97 -51.80 -33.86
N GLN A 63 -5.20 -50.75 -33.07
CA GLN A 63 -4.25 -49.65 -32.86
C GLN A 63 -3.47 -49.88 -31.55
N THR A 64 -2.15 -49.64 -31.56
CA THR A 64 -1.29 -49.77 -30.38
C THR A 64 -0.77 -48.39 -29.97
N VAL A 65 -0.58 -48.17 -28.66
CA VAL A 65 -0.18 -46.88 -28.07
C VAL A 65 1.06 -47.10 -27.22
N SER A 66 2.19 -46.50 -27.57
CA SER A 66 3.42 -46.64 -26.77
C SER A 66 3.47 -45.65 -25.59
N GLY A 67 3.91 -46.10 -24.43
CA GLY A 67 4.14 -45.25 -23.24
C GLY A 67 5.26 -45.81 -22.37
N THR A 68 5.97 -44.92 -21.66
CA THR A 68 7.05 -45.28 -20.73
C THR A 68 6.56 -45.17 -19.29
N GLY A 69 6.92 -46.13 -18.44
CA GLY A 69 6.40 -46.20 -17.09
C GLY A 69 7.33 -46.84 -16.06
N LYS A 70 6.97 -46.69 -14.79
CA LYS A 70 7.66 -47.25 -13.62
C LYS A 70 6.67 -47.90 -12.65
N VAL A 71 7.16 -48.82 -11.83
CA VAL A 71 6.34 -49.50 -10.81
C VAL A 71 6.19 -48.61 -9.57
N VAL A 72 4.96 -48.41 -9.11
CA VAL A 72 4.60 -47.61 -7.94
C VAL A 72 3.61 -48.35 -7.04
N ALA A 73 3.49 -47.96 -5.77
CA ALA A 73 2.37 -48.41 -4.96
C ALA A 73 1.07 -47.73 -5.42
N TYR A 74 -0.02 -48.50 -5.49
CA TYR A 74 -1.34 -47.95 -5.84
C TYR A 74 -1.81 -46.93 -4.80
N ALA A 75 -1.72 -47.28 -3.52
CA ALA A 75 -2.03 -46.38 -2.42
C ALA A 75 -0.92 -45.31 -2.26
N PRO A 76 -1.24 -44.00 -2.29
CA PRO A 76 -0.25 -42.94 -2.16
C PRO A 76 0.61 -43.03 -0.90
N LEU A 77 0.01 -43.45 0.22
CA LEU A 77 0.68 -43.59 1.52
C LEU A 77 1.68 -44.75 1.56
N GLN A 78 1.66 -45.67 0.59
CA GLN A 78 2.57 -46.82 0.49
C GLN A 78 3.73 -46.58 -0.50
N ARG A 79 3.85 -45.36 -1.05
CA ARG A 79 4.96 -44.96 -1.93
C ARG A 79 6.16 -44.54 -1.10
N GLN A 80 7.32 -44.38 -1.75
CA GLN A 80 8.53 -43.89 -1.09
C GLN A 80 8.27 -42.53 -0.40
N GLN A 81 8.63 -42.44 0.88
CA GLN A 81 8.48 -41.23 1.69
C GLN A 81 9.85 -40.71 2.09
N ILE A 82 10.05 -39.40 1.99
CA ILE A 82 11.25 -38.74 2.49
C ILE A 82 10.94 -38.26 3.91
N VAL A 83 11.76 -38.67 4.87
CA VAL A 83 11.70 -38.17 6.24
C VAL A 83 12.63 -36.98 6.33
N GLU A 84 12.08 -35.80 6.62
CA GLU A 84 12.80 -34.53 6.69
C GLU A 84 13.11 -34.12 8.13
N SER A 85 14.09 -33.23 8.30
CA SER A 85 14.42 -32.66 9.61
C SER A 85 13.38 -31.63 10.07
N PRO A 86 12.75 -31.77 11.25
CA PRO A 86 11.77 -30.81 11.76
C PRO A 86 12.41 -29.51 12.30
N ILE A 87 13.67 -29.58 12.72
CA ILE A 87 14.45 -28.45 13.26
C ILE A 87 15.83 -28.36 12.62
N SER A 88 16.47 -27.20 12.74
CA SER A 88 17.87 -27.05 12.34
C SER A 88 18.77 -27.40 13.54
N GLY A 89 19.80 -28.20 13.35
CA GLY A 89 20.65 -28.60 14.45
C GLY A 89 21.73 -29.61 14.08
N ARG A 90 22.54 -29.96 15.07
CA ARG A 90 23.53 -31.02 14.93
C ARG A 90 22.86 -32.36 15.24
N ILE A 91 23.07 -33.34 14.37
CA ILE A 91 22.67 -34.72 14.65
C ILE A 91 23.54 -35.25 15.79
N VAL A 92 22.90 -35.57 16.92
CA VAL A 92 23.59 -36.05 18.13
C VAL A 92 23.68 -37.57 18.13
N ARG A 93 22.58 -38.24 17.78
CA ARG A 93 22.51 -39.70 17.86
C ARG A 93 21.59 -40.28 16.80
N TRP A 94 22.11 -41.23 16.04
CA TRP A 94 21.32 -42.11 15.16
C TRP A 94 20.88 -43.37 15.92
N ASN A 95 19.78 -44.00 15.49
CA ASN A 95 19.46 -45.36 15.94
C ASN A 95 20.53 -46.35 15.43
N GLU A 96 21.12 -47.13 16.33
CA GLU A 96 22.21 -48.07 16.02
C GLU A 96 21.79 -49.20 15.06
N LYS A 97 20.48 -49.46 14.92
CA LYS A 97 19.93 -50.47 14.00
C LYS A 97 19.65 -49.92 12.60
N LEU A 98 19.96 -48.64 12.34
CA LEU A 98 19.62 -47.95 11.10
C LEU A 98 20.73 -48.08 10.06
N PHE A 99 20.47 -48.87 9.02
CA PHE A 99 21.32 -49.02 7.83
C PHE A 99 20.43 -49.17 6.58
N GLU A 100 21.00 -48.97 5.39
CA GLU A 100 20.25 -49.15 4.14
C GLU A 100 19.79 -50.61 4.00
N GLY A 101 18.47 -50.81 3.84
CA GLY A 101 17.83 -52.13 3.87
C GLY A 101 17.31 -52.59 5.23
N ALA A 102 17.49 -51.82 6.31
CA ALA A 102 16.89 -52.11 7.62
C ALA A 102 15.37 -51.91 7.60
N LYS A 103 14.64 -52.81 8.27
CA LYS A 103 13.19 -52.65 8.50
C LYS A 103 12.95 -51.77 9.73
N LEU A 104 12.09 -50.78 9.58
CA LEU A 104 11.63 -49.88 10.63
C LEU A 104 10.16 -50.16 10.93
N SER A 105 9.80 -50.07 12.21
CA SER A 105 8.40 -50.05 12.64
C SER A 105 7.88 -48.62 12.86
N GLU A 106 6.57 -48.41 12.71
CA GLU A 106 5.89 -47.14 13.00
C GLU A 106 6.19 -46.67 14.43
N GLY A 107 6.61 -45.42 14.58
CA GLY A 107 7.02 -44.84 15.86
C GLY A 107 8.43 -45.21 16.32
N GLU A 108 9.17 -46.02 15.56
CA GLU A 108 10.55 -46.37 15.91
C GLU A 108 11.48 -45.15 15.79
N PHE A 109 12.38 -44.98 16.77
CA PHE A 109 13.34 -43.88 16.82
C PHE A 109 14.28 -43.88 15.61
N ILE A 110 14.45 -42.74 14.94
CA ILE A 110 15.37 -42.59 13.80
C ILE A 110 16.62 -41.80 14.22
N VAL A 111 16.42 -40.54 14.63
CA VAL A 111 17.53 -39.62 14.93
C VAL A 111 17.14 -38.59 15.98
N GLU A 112 18.10 -38.24 16.84
CA GLU A 112 18.02 -37.15 17.80
C GLU A 112 18.85 -35.97 17.28
N ILE A 113 18.19 -34.83 17.13
CA ILE A 113 18.77 -33.58 16.64
C ILE A 113 18.74 -32.58 17.79
N ARG A 114 19.90 -32.05 18.16
CA ARG A 114 19.98 -30.96 19.15
C ARG A 114 20.43 -29.70 18.48
N ASP A 115 19.89 -28.59 18.96
CA ASP A 115 20.35 -27.28 18.56
C ASP A 115 21.76 -27.02 19.09
N ILE A 116 22.46 -26.12 18.39
CA ILE A 116 23.83 -25.70 18.68
C ILE A 116 23.87 -24.80 19.93
N ASP A 117 22.76 -24.11 20.25
CA ASP A 117 22.64 -23.26 21.44
C ASP A 117 21.93 -23.98 22.62
N PRO A 118 22.65 -24.26 23.73
CA PRO A 118 22.07 -24.94 24.90
C PRO A 118 21.06 -24.10 25.69
N SER A 119 21.00 -22.77 25.48
CA SER A 119 20.14 -21.84 26.21
C SER A 119 18.86 -21.46 25.46
N LEU A 120 18.68 -21.94 24.22
CA LEU A 120 17.60 -21.49 23.35
C LEU A 120 16.20 -21.79 23.92
N VAL A 121 16.00 -22.95 24.54
CA VAL A 121 14.71 -23.34 25.15
C VAL A 121 14.32 -22.37 26.26
N SER A 122 15.24 -22.09 27.19
CA SER A 122 15.00 -21.14 28.29
C SER A 122 14.70 -19.73 27.77
N ARG A 123 15.39 -19.26 26.72
CA ARG A 123 15.08 -17.96 26.10
C ARG A 123 13.72 -17.95 25.40
N LEU A 124 13.31 -19.05 24.78
CA LEU A 124 11.98 -19.19 24.18
C LEU A 124 10.86 -19.27 25.23
N GLU A 125 11.12 -19.89 26.38
CA GLU A 125 10.21 -19.90 27.54
C GLU A 125 10.07 -18.50 28.16
N ASP A 126 11.18 -17.77 28.33
CA ASP A 126 11.16 -16.37 28.77
C ASP A 126 10.38 -15.50 27.77
N GLN A 127 10.61 -15.70 26.47
CA GLN A 127 9.87 -15.00 25.42
C GLN A 127 8.36 -15.32 25.45
N LEU A 128 7.99 -16.59 25.68
CA LEU A 128 6.61 -17.01 25.80
C LEU A 128 5.95 -16.37 27.03
N SER A 129 6.59 -16.40 28.20
CA SER A 129 6.07 -15.79 29.42
C SER A 129 5.90 -14.27 29.29
N ALA A 130 6.87 -13.58 28.67
CA ALA A 130 6.78 -12.15 28.39
C ALA A 130 5.62 -11.85 27.42
N SER A 131 5.41 -12.68 26.40
CA SER A 131 4.28 -12.51 25.47
C SER A 131 2.92 -12.77 26.14
N GLN A 132 2.83 -13.72 27.07
CA GLN A 132 1.62 -13.98 27.86
C GLN A 132 1.27 -12.79 28.75
N GLN A 133 2.25 -12.21 29.45
CA GLN A 133 2.04 -11.01 30.27
C GLN A 133 1.57 -9.82 29.41
N LYS A 134 2.05 -9.69 28.18
CA LYS A 134 1.54 -8.66 27.24
C LYS A 134 0.09 -8.90 26.86
N VAL A 135 -0.32 -10.15 26.63
CA VAL A 135 -1.73 -10.49 26.33
C VAL A 135 -2.61 -10.13 27.51
N GLU A 136 -2.21 -10.51 28.73
CA GLU A 136 -2.95 -10.19 29.96
C GLU A 136 -3.08 -8.67 30.16
N ALA A 137 -1.99 -7.92 30.00
CA ALA A 137 -2.02 -6.46 30.08
C ALA A 137 -2.94 -5.83 29.01
N ALA A 138 -2.94 -6.36 27.79
CA ALA A 138 -3.81 -5.89 26.71
C ALA A 138 -5.29 -6.22 26.96
N GLU A 139 -5.60 -7.39 27.53
CA GLU A 139 -6.96 -7.78 27.89
C GLU A 139 -7.51 -6.91 29.03
N LEU A 140 -6.70 -6.55 30.01
CA LEU A 140 -7.06 -5.59 31.06
C LEU A 140 -7.37 -4.19 30.47
N MET A 141 -6.63 -3.75 29.46
CA MET A 141 -6.94 -2.49 28.76
C MET A 141 -8.29 -2.56 28.04
N VAL A 142 -8.61 -3.68 27.38
CA VAL A 142 -9.92 -3.89 26.75
C VAL A 142 -11.05 -3.81 27.77
N GLU A 143 -10.89 -4.41 28.95
CA GLU A 143 -11.87 -4.35 30.03
C GLU A 143 -12.07 -2.91 30.54
N ALA A 144 -10.98 -2.18 30.77
CA ALA A 144 -11.03 -0.78 31.19
C ALA A 144 -11.75 0.11 30.16
N TYR A 145 -11.43 -0.03 28.87
CA TYR A 145 -12.09 0.75 27.81
C TYR A 145 -13.55 0.34 27.59
N ARG A 146 -13.88 -0.93 27.77
CA ARG A 146 -15.27 -1.39 27.76
C ARG A 146 -16.07 -0.73 28.88
N GLY A 147 -15.53 -0.70 30.10
CA GLY A 147 -16.13 -0.01 31.23
C GLY A 147 -16.31 1.50 30.98
N LYS A 148 -15.37 2.12 30.28
CA LYS A 148 -15.48 3.53 29.86
C LYS A 148 -16.61 3.76 28.84
N VAL A 149 -16.78 2.86 27.86
CA VAL A 149 -17.90 2.92 26.90
C VAL A 149 -19.23 2.79 27.63
N THR A 150 -19.39 1.80 28.51
CA THR A 150 -20.65 1.61 29.26
C THR A 150 -20.97 2.80 30.15
N ALA A 151 -19.97 3.37 30.84
CA ALA A 151 -20.16 4.55 31.67
C ALA A 151 -20.62 5.78 30.86
N PHE A 152 -20.13 5.95 29.63
CA PHE A 152 -20.59 7.04 28.76
C PHE A 152 -21.96 6.79 28.12
N GLU A 153 -22.32 5.54 27.83
CA GLU A 153 -23.67 5.18 27.38
C GLU A 153 -24.70 5.43 28.50
N GLU A 154 -24.41 5.05 29.74
CA GLU A 154 -25.26 5.36 30.90
C GLU A 154 -25.37 6.87 31.14
N ALA A 155 -24.24 7.59 31.08
CA ALA A 155 -24.24 9.05 31.22
C ALA A 155 -25.04 9.74 30.12
N GLN A 156 -25.02 9.22 28.87
CA GLN A 156 -25.84 9.75 27.79
C GLN A 156 -27.32 9.63 28.10
N THR A 157 -27.78 8.49 28.61
CA THR A 157 -29.19 8.29 28.99
C THR A 157 -29.63 9.32 30.02
N SER A 158 -28.86 9.49 31.10
CA SER A 158 -29.18 10.49 32.14
C SER A 158 -29.14 11.93 31.62
N VAL A 159 -28.23 12.25 30.70
CA VAL A 159 -28.16 13.59 30.08
C VAL A 159 -29.38 13.85 29.20
N ILE A 160 -29.78 12.87 28.37
CA ILE A 160 -30.96 12.97 27.49
C ILE A 160 -32.22 13.18 28.32
N GLU A 161 -32.45 12.35 29.35
CA GLU A 161 -33.61 12.48 30.22
C GLU A 161 -33.66 13.86 30.91
N ALA A 162 -32.51 14.37 31.37
CA ALA A 162 -32.43 15.68 32.01
C ALA A 162 -32.76 16.83 31.05
N VAL A 163 -32.23 16.81 29.81
CA VAL A 163 -32.51 17.88 28.83
C VAL A 163 -33.93 17.78 28.26
N GLU A 164 -34.48 16.57 28.09
CA GLU A 164 -35.88 16.37 27.70
C GLU A 164 -36.83 16.98 28.72
N LYS A 165 -36.56 16.79 30.03
CA LYS A 165 -37.34 17.44 31.10
C LYS A 165 -37.27 18.96 31.04
N GLN A 166 -36.13 19.54 30.68
CA GLN A 166 -36.02 21.00 30.52
C GLN A 166 -36.83 21.51 29.33
N VAL A 167 -36.85 20.78 28.21
CA VAL A 167 -37.68 21.11 27.05
C VAL A 167 -39.17 20.98 27.37
N GLU A 168 -39.55 19.95 28.13
CA GLU A 168 -40.92 19.75 28.60
C GLU A 168 -41.40 20.91 29.48
N MET A 169 -40.62 21.32 30.48
CA MET A 169 -40.94 22.50 31.32
C MET A 169 -41.05 23.80 30.51
N ALA A 170 -40.17 24.02 29.55
CA ALA A 170 -40.24 25.19 28.68
C ALA A 170 -41.49 25.17 27.78
N LYS A 171 -41.92 23.98 27.34
CA LYS A 171 -43.15 23.80 26.58
C LYS A 171 -44.40 24.08 27.42
N GLU A 172 -44.44 23.60 28.66
CA GLU A 172 -45.52 23.91 29.61
C GLU A 172 -45.62 25.41 29.89
N LYS A 173 -44.47 26.09 29.99
CA LYS A 173 -44.42 27.56 30.15
C LYS A 173 -45.03 28.29 28.94
N VAL A 174 -44.74 27.85 27.71
CA VAL A 174 -45.38 28.40 26.50
C VAL A 174 -46.90 28.21 26.55
N GLU A 175 -47.36 27.02 26.93
CA GLU A 175 -48.80 26.74 27.06
C GLU A 175 -49.49 27.65 28.08
N ALA A 176 -48.83 27.93 29.22
CA ALA A 176 -49.33 28.85 30.23
C ALA A 176 -49.43 30.30 29.71
N GLU A 177 -48.44 30.78 28.95
CA GLU A 177 -48.47 32.11 28.34
C GLU A 177 -49.53 32.24 27.24
N ILE A 178 -49.83 31.15 26.50
CA ILE A 178 -50.94 31.10 25.53
C ILE A 178 -52.28 31.32 26.25
N GLN A 179 -52.51 30.60 27.35
CA GLN A 179 -53.73 30.75 28.16
C GLN A 179 -53.85 32.17 28.74
N GLY A 180 -52.73 32.76 29.18
CA GLY A 180 -52.68 34.15 29.63
C GLY A 180 -53.04 35.16 28.54
N LEU A 181 -52.56 34.95 27.31
CA LEU A 181 -52.91 35.76 26.14
C LEU A 181 -54.39 35.63 25.77
N GLU A 182 -54.96 34.42 25.82
CA GLU A 182 -56.39 34.21 25.57
C GLU A 182 -57.26 34.94 26.59
N ALA A 183 -56.89 34.91 27.88
CA ALA A 183 -57.58 35.66 28.92
C ALA A 183 -57.49 37.19 28.71
N ALA A 184 -56.31 37.70 28.31
CA ALA A 184 -56.12 39.12 28.00
C ALA A 184 -56.95 39.57 26.78
N LYS A 185 -57.01 38.75 25.71
CA LYS A 185 -57.84 39.02 24.52
C LYS A 185 -59.33 39.00 24.84
N ALA A 186 -59.78 38.10 25.71
CA ALA A 186 -61.17 38.07 26.15
C ALA A 186 -61.53 39.34 26.95
N ALA A 187 -60.62 39.83 27.80
CA ALA A 187 -60.80 41.09 28.53
C ALA A 187 -60.84 42.31 27.59
N GLU A 188 -59.96 42.36 26.58
CA GLU A 188 -59.95 43.38 25.52
C GLU A 188 -61.27 43.42 24.75
N GLN A 189 -61.81 42.27 24.32
CA GLN A 189 -63.10 42.21 23.64
C GLN A 189 -64.24 42.75 24.51
N GLN A 190 -64.20 42.47 25.82
CA GLN A 190 -65.21 42.95 26.76
C GLN A 190 -65.13 44.47 26.95
N THR A 191 -63.93 45.04 27.08
CA THR A 191 -63.72 46.49 27.20
C THR A 191 -64.04 47.21 25.89
N GLU A 192 -63.78 46.59 24.74
CA GLU A 192 -64.05 47.14 23.41
C GLU A 192 -65.57 47.27 23.20
N ALA A 193 -66.31 46.23 23.56
CA ALA A 193 -67.78 46.24 23.50
C ALA A 193 -68.39 47.32 24.42
N ASN A 194 -67.78 47.55 25.59
CA ASN A 194 -68.22 48.61 26.51
C ASN A 194 -67.86 50.02 26.01
N TRP A 195 -66.65 50.20 25.48
CA TRP A 195 -66.21 51.47 24.88
C TRP A 195 -67.09 51.85 23.69
N LYS A 196 -67.34 50.93 22.75
CA LYS A 196 -68.26 51.15 21.62
C LYS A 196 -69.67 51.52 22.07
N ARG A 197 -70.16 50.89 23.15
CA ARG A 197 -71.46 51.23 23.74
C ARG A 197 -71.48 52.65 24.32
N GLN A 198 -70.43 53.04 25.05
CA GLN A 198 -70.31 54.39 25.61
C GLN A 198 -70.09 55.46 24.53
N GLN A 199 -69.41 55.13 23.44
CA GLN A 199 -69.25 55.99 22.27
C GLN A 199 -70.61 56.36 21.67
N LEU A 200 -71.42 55.35 21.35
CA LEU A 200 -72.77 55.55 20.78
C LEU A 200 -73.67 56.34 21.73
N LEU A 201 -73.65 56.04 23.03
CA LEU A 201 -74.45 56.76 24.03
C LEU A 201 -74.00 58.22 24.21
N ASN A 202 -72.72 58.53 24.01
CA ASN A 202 -72.20 59.89 24.05
C ASN A 202 -72.59 60.67 22.79
N GLU A 203 -72.50 60.04 21.61
CA GLU A 203 -72.96 60.61 20.33
C GLU A 203 -74.48 60.93 20.36
N ASP A 204 -75.28 60.11 21.05
CA ASP A 204 -76.72 60.32 21.27
C ASP A 204 -77.04 61.33 22.41
N GLY A 205 -76.02 61.86 23.11
CA GLY A 205 -76.18 62.81 24.23
C GLY A 205 -76.73 62.20 25.53
N LEU A 206 -76.71 60.87 25.65
CA LEU A 206 -77.25 60.09 26.78
C LEU A 206 -76.19 59.68 27.82
N ALA A 207 -74.90 59.79 27.49
CA ALA A 207 -73.78 59.56 28.40
C ALA A 207 -72.91 60.81 28.57
N SER A 208 -72.27 60.96 29.73
CA SER A 208 -71.33 62.06 30.02
C SER A 208 -70.00 61.82 29.29
N GLU A 209 -69.38 62.89 28.77
CA GLU A 209 -68.06 62.88 28.13
C GLU A 209 -66.99 62.16 29.00
N LEU A 210 -67.03 62.36 30.32
CA LEU A 210 -66.16 61.68 31.27
C LEU A 210 -66.34 60.15 31.27
N ALA A 211 -67.56 59.64 31.09
CA ALA A 211 -67.83 58.20 31.07
C ALA A 211 -67.28 57.53 29.80
N TYR A 212 -67.29 58.26 28.68
CA TYR A 212 -66.65 57.85 27.43
C TYR A 212 -65.11 57.80 27.59
N GLU A 213 -64.49 58.85 28.14
CA GLU A 213 -63.04 58.90 28.38
C GLU A 213 -62.56 57.78 29.32
N VAL A 214 -63.34 57.46 30.36
CA VAL A 214 -63.03 56.35 31.27
C VAL A 214 -63.09 55.01 30.54
N ALA A 215 -64.06 54.80 29.65
CA ALA A 215 -64.17 53.60 28.85
C ALA A 215 -63.04 53.50 27.79
N GLU A 216 -62.66 54.61 27.16
CA GLU A 216 -61.54 54.69 26.22
C GLU A 216 -60.21 54.34 26.91
N ARG A 217 -59.96 54.92 28.09
CA ARG A 217 -58.78 54.58 28.89
C ARG A 217 -58.76 53.10 29.29
N SER A 218 -59.91 52.56 29.70
CA SER A 218 -60.02 51.13 30.05
C SER A 218 -59.75 50.21 28.86
N GLN A 219 -60.15 50.62 27.64
CA GLN A 219 -59.87 49.86 26.42
C GLN A 219 -58.37 49.89 26.07
N LYS A 220 -57.73 51.07 26.10
CA LYS A 220 -56.28 51.22 25.87
C LYS A 220 -55.45 50.42 26.89
N GLU A 221 -55.90 50.34 28.15
CA GLU A 221 -55.26 49.52 29.17
C GLU A 221 -55.36 48.01 28.84
N ALA A 222 -56.49 47.55 28.31
CA ALA A 222 -56.68 46.16 27.91
C ALA A 222 -55.85 45.79 26.66
N GLU A 223 -55.79 46.67 25.65
CA GLU A 223 -54.91 46.53 24.47
C GLU A 223 -53.44 46.39 24.89
N SER A 224 -52.98 47.25 25.80
CA SER A 224 -51.61 47.20 26.34
C SER A 224 -51.32 45.87 27.05
N LYS A 225 -52.30 45.30 27.77
CA LYS A 225 -52.16 43.98 28.42
C LYS A 225 -52.08 42.84 27.42
N VAL A 226 -52.79 42.93 26.28
CA VAL A 226 -52.66 41.96 25.18
C VAL A 226 -51.28 42.03 24.55
N GLU A 227 -50.76 43.23 24.28
CA GLU A 227 -49.41 43.40 23.73
C GLU A 227 -48.34 42.87 24.70
N GLN A 228 -48.50 43.12 26.00
CA GLN A 228 -47.63 42.59 27.04
C GLN A 228 -47.66 41.05 27.09
N ALA A 229 -48.85 40.43 27.05
CA ALA A 229 -49.00 38.97 27.02
C ALA A 229 -48.40 38.36 25.74
N GLN A 230 -48.52 39.01 24.58
CA GLN A 230 -47.86 38.60 23.34
C GLN A 230 -46.33 38.67 23.44
N ALA A 231 -45.79 39.69 24.13
CA ALA A 231 -44.35 39.78 24.37
C ALA A 231 -43.84 38.65 25.27
N TYR A 232 -44.59 38.29 26.32
CA TYR A 232 -44.24 37.15 27.19
C TYR A 232 -44.30 35.82 26.46
N LEU A 233 -45.33 35.57 25.65
CA LEU A 233 -45.41 34.38 24.80
C LEU A 233 -44.19 34.28 23.86
N ARG A 234 -43.85 35.36 23.14
CA ARG A 234 -42.67 35.38 22.25
C ARG A 234 -41.37 35.11 23.02
N SER A 235 -41.26 35.59 24.26
CA SER A 235 -40.12 35.30 25.12
C SER A 235 -40.06 33.81 25.50
N ALA A 236 -41.18 33.22 25.88
CA ALA A 236 -41.27 31.79 26.22
C ALA A 236 -41.00 30.89 25.00
N GLU A 237 -41.45 31.25 23.81
CA GLU A 237 -41.16 30.52 22.56
C GLU A 237 -39.65 30.51 22.23
N ARG A 238 -38.98 31.67 22.41
CA ARG A 238 -37.52 31.75 22.23
C ARG A 238 -36.77 30.91 23.26
N GLU A 239 -37.26 30.88 24.50
CA GLU A 239 -36.70 30.04 25.55
C GLU A 239 -36.85 28.55 25.22
N LEU A 240 -38.01 28.11 24.72
CA LEU A 240 -38.24 26.75 24.25
C LEU A 240 -37.30 26.37 23.09
N GLU A 241 -37.13 27.24 22.10
CA GLU A 241 -36.25 26.98 20.97
C GLU A 241 -34.77 26.90 21.41
N SER A 242 -34.36 27.78 22.32
CA SER A 242 -33.05 27.73 22.97
C SER A 242 -32.83 26.40 23.69
N LYS A 243 -33.81 25.93 24.47
CA LYS A 243 -33.73 24.65 25.18
C LYS A 243 -33.70 23.44 24.26
N LYS A 244 -34.42 23.47 23.13
CA LYS A 244 -34.32 22.43 22.09
C LYS A 244 -32.94 22.41 21.42
N ALA A 245 -32.35 23.58 21.16
CA ALA A 245 -31.00 23.67 20.62
C ALA A 245 -29.95 23.15 21.61
N GLU A 246 -30.07 23.51 22.89
CA GLU A 246 -29.24 23.01 23.98
C GLU A 246 -29.32 21.48 24.12
N ALA A 247 -30.53 20.90 24.04
CA ALA A 247 -30.73 19.46 24.06
C ALA A 247 -30.00 18.75 22.89
N LYS A 248 -30.16 19.25 21.66
CA LYS A 248 -29.46 18.72 20.47
C LYS A 248 -27.94 18.84 20.59
N GLN A 249 -27.44 19.93 21.17
CA GLN A 249 -26.02 20.10 21.41
C GLN A 249 -25.50 19.06 22.42
N LYS A 250 -26.21 18.87 23.54
CA LYS A 250 -25.84 17.90 24.58
C LYS A 250 -25.87 16.47 24.08
N GLU A 251 -26.85 16.12 23.24
CA GLU A 251 -26.92 14.82 22.58
C GLU A 251 -25.70 14.56 21.68
N ARG A 252 -25.29 15.56 20.87
CA ARG A 252 -24.10 15.47 20.02
C ARG A 252 -22.82 15.36 20.83
N GLU A 253 -22.68 16.13 21.91
CA GLU A 253 -21.54 16.06 22.83
C GLU A 253 -21.41 14.67 23.47
N ALA A 254 -22.54 14.08 23.93
CA ALA A 254 -22.55 12.74 24.49
C ALA A 254 -22.19 11.66 23.46
N LYS A 255 -22.76 11.75 22.25
CA LYS A 255 -22.44 10.83 21.15
C LYS A 255 -20.97 10.87 20.75
N ALA A 256 -20.40 12.07 20.64
CA ALA A 256 -18.97 12.23 20.33
C ALA A 256 -18.07 11.54 21.37
N LYS A 257 -18.39 11.67 22.67
CA LYS A 257 -17.64 10.98 23.74
C LYS A 257 -17.74 9.46 23.63
N ILE A 258 -18.92 8.93 23.33
CA ILE A 258 -19.11 7.49 23.10
C ILE A 258 -18.29 7.02 21.89
N ASP A 259 -18.32 7.76 20.78
CA ASP A 259 -17.57 7.40 19.58
C ASP A 259 -16.05 7.40 19.83
N THR A 260 -15.54 8.37 20.60
CA THR A 260 -14.12 8.36 21.02
C THR A 260 -13.78 7.16 21.89
N ALA A 261 -14.62 6.81 22.88
CA ALA A 261 -14.39 5.64 23.73
C ALA A 261 -14.49 4.32 22.94
N LYS A 262 -15.39 4.24 21.96
CA LYS A 262 -15.49 3.08 21.05
C LYS A 262 -14.25 2.93 20.18
N ALA A 263 -13.69 4.04 19.68
CA ALA A 263 -12.44 4.01 18.93
C ALA A 263 -11.25 3.50 19.78
N GLU A 264 -11.13 3.96 21.03
CA GLU A 264 -10.13 3.47 21.99
C GLU A 264 -10.31 1.97 22.28
N TYR A 265 -11.55 1.51 22.50
CA TYR A 265 -11.87 0.10 22.70
C TYR A 265 -11.48 -0.77 21.49
N GLN A 266 -11.76 -0.32 20.26
CA GLN A 266 -11.36 -1.04 19.04
C GLN A 266 -9.84 -1.09 18.85
N LYS A 267 -9.13 -0.02 19.24
CA LYS A 267 -7.67 -0.01 19.26
C LYS A 267 -7.12 -1.05 20.24
N ALA A 268 -7.67 -1.12 21.46
CA ALA A 268 -7.26 -2.10 22.45
C ALA A 268 -7.54 -3.55 22.00
N LEU A 269 -8.65 -3.82 21.32
CA LEU A 269 -8.92 -5.13 20.71
C LEU A 269 -7.87 -5.52 19.67
N SER A 270 -7.40 -4.54 18.89
CA SER A 270 -6.33 -4.76 17.89
C SER A 270 -5.00 -5.09 18.57
N GLU A 271 -4.68 -4.43 19.69
CA GLU A 271 -3.49 -4.72 20.50
C GLU A 271 -3.52 -6.13 21.09
N VAL A 272 -4.67 -6.60 21.58
CA VAL A 272 -4.86 -8.01 22.01
C VAL A 272 -4.59 -8.98 20.86
N ALA A 273 -5.10 -8.70 19.66
CA ALA A 273 -4.87 -9.56 18.50
C ALA A 273 -3.38 -9.64 18.12
N LEU A 274 -2.66 -8.51 18.19
CA LEU A 274 -1.21 -8.47 17.97
C LEU A 274 -0.43 -9.24 19.05
N ALA A 275 -0.77 -9.04 20.32
CA ALA A 275 -0.13 -9.74 21.44
C ALA A 275 -0.37 -11.26 21.37
N LYS A 276 -1.60 -11.69 21.05
CA LYS A 276 -1.93 -13.11 20.85
C LYS A 276 -1.16 -13.74 19.71
N LYS A 277 -0.95 -12.99 18.62
CA LYS A 277 -0.09 -13.45 17.51
C LYS A 277 1.35 -13.67 17.98
N GLU A 278 1.93 -12.71 18.72
CA GLU A 278 3.29 -12.87 19.29
C GLU A 278 3.40 -14.10 20.19
N GLN A 279 2.38 -14.35 21.02
CA GLN A 279 2.30 -15.54 21.86
C GLN A 279 2.25 -16.83 21.03
N THR A 280 1.37 -16.90 20.03
CA THR A 280 1.28 -18.07 19.14
C THR A 280 2.59 -18.31 18.40
N ASP A 281 3.26 -17.26 17.92
CA ASP A 281 4.55 -17.37 17.24
C ASP A 281 5.65 -17.90 18.19
N ALA A 282 5.66 -17.47 19.45
CA ALA A 282 6.58 -17.97 20.48
C ALA A 282 6.29 -19.43 20.85
N GLU A 283 5.01 -19.78 21.00
CA GLU A 283 4.55 -21.14 21.32
C GLU A 283 4.90 -22.14 20.20
N VAL A 284 4.69 -21.75 18.94
CA VAL A 284 5.07 -22.57 17.78
C VAL A 284 6.59 -22.80 17.73
N LYS A 285 7.40 -21.77 18.05
CA LYS A 285 8.86 -21.92 18.11
C LYS A 285 9.29 -22.86 19.23
N LEU A 286 8.68 -22.75 20.42
CA LEU A 286 8.96 -23.62 21.55
C LEU A 286 8.55 -25.08 21.26
N SER A 287 7.36 -25.30 20.71
CA SER A 287 6.85 -26.63 20.34
C SER A 287 7.73 -27.31 19.27
N ARG A 288 8.20 -26.55 18.27
CA ARG A 288 9.19 -27.03 17.30
C ARG A 288 10.50 -27.42 17.99
N GLN A 289 10.99 -26.58 18.91
CA GLN A 289 12.22 -26.84 19.63
C GLN A 289 12.16 -28.06 20.56
N GLN A 290 10.97 -28.41 21.05
CA GLN A 290 10.73 -29.62 21.84
C GLN A 290 10.68 -30.89 20.98
N SER A 291 10.49 -30.77 19.65
CA SER A 291 10.46 -31.87 18.68
C SER A 291 11.86 -32.29 18.22
N GLN A 292 12.74 -32.61 19.17
CA GLN A 292 14.16 -32.95 18.93
C GLN A 292 14.38 -34.39 18.45
N THR A 293 13.34 -35.22 18.53
CA THR A 293 13.41 -36.64 18.17
C THR A 293 12.55 -36.90 16.95
N VAL A 294 13.18 -37.42 15.90
CA VAL A 294 12.49 -37.85 14.68
C VAL A 294 12.22 -39.36 14.79
N VAL A 295 10.96 -39.75 14.60
CA VAL A 295 10.49 -41.15 14.60
C VAL A 295 9.97 -41.55 13.23
N ALA A 296 9.96 -42.86 12.95
CA ALA A 296 9.44 -43.40 11.71
C ALA A 296 7.92 -43.18 11.61
N PRO A 297 7.42 -42.54 10.54
CA PRO A 297 6.00 -42.26 10.41
C PRO A 297 5.16 -43.53 10.16
N ARG A 298 5.75 -44.62 9.65
CA ARG A 298 5.13 -45.92 9.37
C ARG A 298 6.14 -47.05 9.24
N ASP A 299 5.65 -48.29 9.28
CA ASP A 299 6.42 -49.49 8.94
C ASP A 299 6.97 -49.42 7.51
N GLY A 300 8.26 -49.72 7.32
CA GLY A 300 8.88 -49.72 6.01
C GLY A 300 10.37 -50.05 6.03
N THR A 301 10.99 -50.19 4.86
CA THR A 301 12.42 -50.46 4.73
C THR A 301 13.17 -49.18 4.34
N VAL A 302 14.30 -48.89 4.97
CA VAL A 302 15.14 -47.74 4.63
C VAL A 302 15.79 -47.97 3.27
N PHE A 303 15.50 -47.10 2.29
CA PHE A 303 16.03 -47.21 0.93
C PHE A 303 17.34 -46.46 0.76
N ARG A 304 17.45 -45.25 1.32
CA ARG A 304 18.68 -44.45 1.27
C ARG A 304 18.78 -43.58 2.51
N LEU A 305 19.97 -43.56 3.11
CA LEU A 305 20.33 -42.58 4.13
C LEU A 305 21.01 -41.41 3.42
N LEU A 306 20.44 -40.21 3.54
CA LEU A 306 20.93 -39.01 2.82
C LEU A 306 21.84 -38.15 3.68
N ALA A 307 21.74 -38.26 5.01
CA ALA A 307 22.63 -37.60 5.96
C ALA A 307 23.68 -38.60 6.49
N ASN A 308 24.94 -38.18 6.61
CA ASN A 308 26.04 -39.05 7.02
C ASN A 308 26.06 -39.27 8.55
N GLN A 309 26.65 -40.40 8.97
CA GLN A 309 26.90 -40.67 10.38
C GLN A 309 28.12 -39.89 10.87
N GLY A 310 27.91 -38.82 11.65
CA GLY A 310 29.00 -38.17 12.40
C GLY A 310 29.04 -36.64 12.46
N GLY A 311 27.95 -35.98 12.88
CA GLY A 311 28.00 -34.57 13.31
C GLY A 311 27.64 -33.50 12.27
N ASP A 312 27.02 -33.90 11.16
CA ASP A 312 26.49 -32.97 10.16
C ASP A 312 25.43 -32.03 10.76
N ILE A 313 25.45 -30.78 10.30
CA ILE A 313 24.46 -29.75 10.64
C ILE A 313 23.39 -29.81 9.56
N VAL A 314 22.17 -30.19 9.96
CA VAL A 314 21.01 -30.22 9.08
C VAL A 314 20.14 -29.00 9.31
N LYS A 315 19.55 -28.47 8.25
CA LYS A 315 18.55 -27.41 8.31
C LYS A 315 17.16 -28.02 8.38
N ALA A 316 16.20 -27.26 8.90
CA ALA A 316 14.80 -27.65 8.87
C ALA A 316 14.34 -27.85 7.41
N GLY A 317 13.73 -29.00 7.12
CA GLY A 317 13.34 -29.44 5.79
C GLY A 317 14.42 -30.23 5.03
N ASP A 318 15.63 -30.37 5.57
CA ASP A 318 16.66 -31.20 4.90
C ASP A 318 16.25 -32.69 4.97
N PRO A 319 16.39 -33.44 3.85
CA PRO A 319 15.99 -34.83 3.80
C PRO A 319 16.99 -35.71 4.57
N LEU A 320 16.51 -36.43 5.59
CA LEU A 320 17.34 -37.28 6.46
C LEU A 320 17.50 -38.69 5.87
N LEU A 321 16.39 -39.32 5.49
CA LEU A 321 16.37 -40.63 4.87
C LEU A 321 15.11 -40.85 4.02
N THR A 322 15.11 -41.87 3.18
CA THR A 322 13.94 -42.30 2.40
C THR A 322 13.45 -43.68 2.87
N ILE A 323 12.18 -43.78 3.27
CA ILE A 323 11.51 -45.04 3.67
C ILE A 323 10.65 -45.54 2.51
N VAL A 324 10.69 -46.85 2.27
CA VAL A 324 9.80 -47.53 1.32
C VAL A 324 8.87 -48.46 2.11
N PRO A 325 7.59 -48.11 2.25
CA PRO A 325 6.61 -48.95 2.95
C PRO A 325 6.37 -50.28 2.22
N GLU A 326 6.08 -51.34 2.99
CA GLU A 326 5.64 -52.61 2.40
C GLU A 326 4.26 -52.42 1.74
N THR A 327 4.11 -52.84 0.48
CA THR A 327 2.93 -52.54 -0.35
C THR A 327 2.15 -53.81 -0.67
N ALA A 328 0.85 -53.79 -0.39
CA ALA A 328 -0.05 -54.92 -0.67
C ALA A 328 -0.59 -54.94 -2.12
N GLN A 329 -0.63 -53.78 -2.80
CA GLN A 329 -1.15 -53.65 -4.16
C GLN A 329 -0.26 -52.72 -5.01
N ARG A 330 0.38 -53.29 -6.04
CA ARG A 330 1.25 -52.56 -6.97
C ARG A 330 0.48 -52.05 -8.18
N ALA A 331 0.87 -50.89 -8.66
CA ALA A 331 0.41 -50.32 -9.91
C ALA A 331 1.61 -49.94 -10.79
N VAL A 332 1.40 -49.85 -12.08
CA VAL A 332 2.37 -49.28 -13.01
C VAL A 332 1.88 -47.89 -13.39
N GLU A 333 2.71 -46.89 -13.15
CA GLU A 333 2.52 -45.51 -13.59
C GLU A 333 3.13 -45.38 -14.99
N ILE A 334 2.32 -45.01 -15.99
CA ILE A 334 2.76 -44.87 -17.38
C ILE A 334 2.39 -43.47 -17.86
N TRP A 335 3.31 -42.82 -18.57
CA TRP A 335 3.08 -41.53 -19.21
C TRP A 335 2.76 -41.74 -20.69
N LEU A 336 1.64 -41.17 -21.15
CA LEU A 336 1.15 -41.21 -22.52
C LEU A 336 1.14 -39.83 -23.15
N SER A 337 1.40 -39.71 -24.45
CA SER A 337 1.25 -38.45 -25.18
C SER A 337 -0.20 -37.98 -25.22
N GLY A 338 -0.42 -36.67 -25.21
CA GLY A 338 -1.75 -36.07 -25.31
C GLY A 338 -2.58 -36.50 -26.53
N ASN A 339 -1.94 -36.92 -27.62
CA ASN A 339 -2.62 -37.46 -28.79
C ASN A 339 -3.22 -38.85 -28.54
N ASP A 340 -2.61 -39.65 -27.66
CA ASP A 340 -3.00 -41.04 -27.41
C ASP A 340 -3.80 -41.20 -26.10
N ALA A 341 -3.72 -40.22 -25.20
CA ALA A 341 -4.48 -40.21 -23.94
C ALA A 341 -6.01 -40.42 -24.12
N PRO A 342 -6.68 -39.84 -25.14
CA PRO A 342 -8.12 -40.07 -25.37
C PRO A 342 -8.47 -41.50 -25.78
N LEU A 343 -7.49 -42.31 -26.22
CA LEU A 343 -7.68 -43.69 -26.65
C LEU A 343 -7.68 -44.68 -25.47
N VAL A 344 -7.38 -44.22 -24.26
CA VAL A 344 -7.29 -45.04 -23.05
C VAL A 344 -8.31 -44.53 -22.02
N THR A 345 -9.21 -45.40 -21.58
CA THR A 345 -10.23 -45.08 -20.57
C THR A 345 -10.09 -45.99 -19.36
N GLU A 346 -10.56 -45.52 -18.21
CA GLU A 346 -10.64 -46.32 -16.99
C GLU A 346 -11.40 -47.64 -17.23
N GLY A 347 -10.91 -48.74 -16.65
CA GLY A 347 -11.46 -50.09 -16.81
C GLY A 347 -11.02 -50.83 -18.08
N ARG A 348 -10.24 -50.23 -18.99
CA ARG A 348 -9.73 -50.94 -20.19
C ARG A 348 -8.61 -51.93 -19.83
N HIS A 349 -8.66 -53.10 -20.45
CA HIS A 349 -7.57 -54.06 -20.44
C HIS A 349 -6.42 -53.61 -21.36
N VAL A 350 -5.21 -53.71 -20.84
CA VAL A 350 -3.96 -53.37 -21.51
C VAL A 350 -2.96 -54.50 -21.32
N ARG A 351 -2.03 -54.64 -22.28
CA ARG A 351 -0.87 -55.52 -22.11
C ARG A 351 0.37 -54.68 -21.87
N LEU A 352 1.13 -55.09 -20.85
CA LEU A 352 2.35 -54.47 -20.37
C LEU A 352 3.55 -55.35 -20.68
N GLN A 353 4.65 -54.71 -21.10
CA GLN A 353 5.95 -55.36 -21.24
C GLN A 353 6.94 -54.76 -20.25
N PHE A 354 7.38 -55.59 -19.29
CA PHE A 354 8.42 -55.22 -18.33
C PHE A 354 9.82 -55.44 -18.93
N GLU A 355 10.72 -54.50 -18.68
CA GLU A 355 12.13 -54.58 -19.07
C GLU A 355 12.79 -55.81 -18.40
N GLY A 356 13.62 -56.54 -19.15
CA GLY A 356 14.19 -57.83 -18.72
C GLY A 356 13.36 -59.07 -19.08
N TRP A 357 12.15 -58.92 -19.64
CA TRP A 357 11.32 -60.02 -20.15
C TRP A 357 11.10 -59.87 -21.68
N PRO A 358 11.77 -60.68 -22.54
CA PRO A 358 11.57 -60.61 -23.98
C PRO A 358 10.18 -61.15 -24.36
N ALA A 359 9.45 -60.40 -25.18
CA ALA A 359 8.16 -60.81 -25.73
C ALA A 359 8.31 -61.22 -27.21
N VAL A 360 7.80 -62.40 -27.57
CA VAL A 360 7.65 -62.82 -28.98
C VAL A 360 6.16 -62.90 -29.28
N GLN A 361 5.68 -62.11 -30.25
CA GLN A 361 4.27 -62.05 -30.62
C GLN A 361 4.08 -62.54 -32.06
N PHE A 362 3.24 -63.56 -32.26
CA PHE A 362 2.87 -64.06 -33.59
C PHE A 362 1.58 -63.37 -34.08
N ALA A 363 1.63 -62.78 -35.28
CA ALA A 363 0.46 -62.12 -35.87
C ALA A 363 -0.62 -63.16 -36.23
N GLY A 364 -1.78 -63.10 -35.57
CA GLY A 364 -2.98 -63.88 -35.92
C GLY A 364 -3.56 -64.80 -34.84
N TRP A 365 -2.88 -65.01 -33.70
CA TRP A 365 -3.35 -65.91 -32.61
C TRP A 365 -3.21 -65.23 -31.22
N PRO A 366 -4.30 -64.73 -30.61
CA PRO A 366 -4.21 -63.91 -29.39
C PRO A 366 -3.93 -64.66 -28.07
N SER A 367 -4.04 -65.99 -28.04
CA SER A 367 -4.04 -66.79 -26.80
C SER A 367 -2.65 -67.25 -26.33
N VAL A 368 -1.58 -67.01 -27.09
CA VAL A 368 -0.21 -67.44 -26.72
C VAL A 368 0.77 -66.29 -26.97
N ALA A 369 0.80 -65.32 -26.05
CA ALA A 369 1.83 -64.29 -26.00
C ALA A 369 2.72 -64.58 -24.78
N VAL A 370 3.90 -65.19 -25.01
CA VAL A 370 4.90 -65.39 -23.96
C VAL A 370 5.73 -64.11 -23.85
N GLY A 371 5.63 -63.42 -22.69
CA GLY A 371 6.41 -62.20 -22.38
C GLY A 371 5.63 -60.88 -22.27
N THR A 372 4.28 -60.87 -22.33
CA THR A 372 3.46 -59.68 -22.02
C THR A 372 2.42 -59.97 -20.93
N PHE A 373 2.25 -59.06 -19.99
CA PHE A 373 1.41 -59.23 -18.79
C PHE A 373 0.12 -58.41 -18.91
N GLY A 374 -1.01 -58.99 -18.51
CA GLY A 374 -2.31 -58.30 -18.53
C GLY A 374 -2.47 -57.33 -17.36
N GLY A 375 -3.06 -56.17 -17.61
CA GLY A 375 -3.45 -55.21 -16.59
C GLY A 375 -4.69 -54.41 -16.98
N THR A 376 -5.34 -53.80 -16.00
CA THR A 376 -6.51 -52.95 -16.19
C THR A 376 -6.16 -51.51 -15.79
N VAL A 377 -6.55 -50.54 -16.61
CA VAL A 377 -6.37 -49.11 -16.31
C VAL A 377 -7.27 -48.72 -15.15
N ALA A 378 -6.66 -48.33 -14.03
CA ALA A 378 -7.34 -47.93 -12.80
C ALA A 378 -7.69 -46.45 -12.76
N SER A 379 -6.88 -45.59 -13.37
CA SER A 379 -7.18 -44.17 -13.53
C SER A 379 -6.35 -43.53 -14.64
N VAL A 380 -6.88 -42.44 -15.20
CA VAL A 380 -6.22 -41.55 -16.17
C VAL A 380 -6.30 -40.14 -15.62
N ASP A 381 -5.15 -39.49 -15.41
CA ASP A 381 -5.11 -38.14 -14.88
C ASP A 381 -5.70 -37.14 -15.90
N ALA A 382 -6.50 -36.19 -15.42
CA ALA A 382 -7.18 -35.22 -16.28
C ALA A 382 -6.25 -34.09 -16.79
N THR A 383 -5.06 -33.95 -16.19
CA THR A 383 -4.08 -32.90 -16.50
C THR A 383 -2.74 -33.53 -16.87
N ASP A 384 -2.02 -32.88 -17.78
CA ASP A 384 -0.69 -33.31 -18.18
C ASP A 384 0.39 -32.85 -17.17
N ASN A 385 1.61 -33.34 -17.35
CA ASN A 385 2.78 -32.92 -16.55
C ASN A 385 3.39 -31.57 -16.99
N GLY A 386 2.68 -30.77 -17.80
CA GLY A 386 3.17 -29.52 -18.40
C GLY A 386 4.04 -29.72 -19.65
N LEU A 387 4.32 -30.97 -20.04
CA LEU A 387 5.06 -31.34 -21.25
C LEU A 387 4.17 -32.09 -22.28
N GLY A 388 2.84 -32.06 -22.09
CA GLY A 388 1.89 -32.74 -22.97
C GLY A 388 1.79 -34.26 -22.76
N GLN A 389 2.25 -34.78 -21.61
CA GLN A 389 2.10 -36.19 -21.24
C GLN A 389 1.12 -36.38 -20.09
N PHE A 390 0.20 -37.33 -20.26
CA PHE A 390 -0.84 -37.69 -19.30
C PHE A 390 -0.46 -38.97 -18.59
N ARG A 391 -0.69 -39.00 -17.28
CA ARG A 391 -0.42 -40.18 -16.46
C ARG A 391 -1.59 -41.14 -16.49
N ILE A 392 -1.28 -42.43 -16.63
CA ILE A 392 -2.21 -43.53 -16.39
C ILE A 392 -1.66 -44.47 -15.32
N LEU A 393 -2.53 -45.00 -14.47
CA LEU A 393 -2.21 -46.02 -13.48
C LEU A 393 -2.86 -47.35 -13.89
N VAL A 394 -2.05 -48.41 -13.95
CA VAL A 394 -2.50 -49.75 -14.36
C VAL A 394 -2.33 -50.73 -13.20
N LEU A 395 -3.36 -51.53 -12.93
CA LEU A 395 -3.39 -52.61 -11.95
C LEU A 395 -3.30 -53.98 -12.64
N PRO A 396 -2.84 -55.06 -11.97
CA PRO A 396 -2.87 -56.40 -12.54
C PRO A 396 -4.32 -56.90 -12.76
N ASP A 397 -4.53 -57.66 -13.84
CA ASP A 397 -5.83 -58.31 -14.11
C ASP A 397 -6.14 -59.43 -13.10
N LYS A 398 -7.43 -59.67 -12.81
CA LYS A 398 -7.85 -60.77 -11.92
C LYS A 398 -7.45 -62.13 -12.51
N GLY A 399 -6.42 -62.75 -11.91
CA GLY A 399 -5.87 -64.05 -12.34
C GLY A 399 -4.63 -63.99 -13.23
N ALA A 400 -4.04 -62.81 -13.45
CA ALA A 400 -2.76 -62.65 -14.13
C ALA A 400 -1.63 -62.43 -13.11
N ASP A 401 -0.67 -63.35 -13.03
CA ASP A 401 0.49 -63.22 -12.15
C ASP A 401 1.56 -62.32 -12.81
N TRP A 402 1.67 -61.08 -12.34
CA TRP A 402 2.85 -60.27 -12.63
C TRP A 402 4.10 -60.90 -12.00
N PRO A 403 5.31 -60.63 -12.52
CA PRO A 403 6.55 -61.13 -11.94
C PRO A 403 6.66 -60.86 -10.42
N SER A 404 7.28 -61.78 -9.69
CA SER A 404 7.37 -61.72 -8.23
C SER A 404 8.18 -60.52 -7.72
N ASP A 405 7.99 -60.19 -6.44
CA ASP A 405 8.58 -59.08 -5.68
C ASP A 405 10.09 -58.90 -5.84
N ARG A 406 10.80 -60.00 -6.15
CA ARG A 406 12.24 -59.98 -6.38
C ARG A 406 12.64 -59.18 -7.63
N TYR A 407 11.75 -59.12 -8.63
CA TYR A 407 12.03 -58.62 -9.98
C TYR A 407 11.26 -57.34 -10.36
N LEU A 408 10.22 -56.95 -9.62
CA LEU A 408 9.48 -55.70 -9.82
C LEU A 408 9.57 -54.83 -8.57
N ARG A 409 10.65 -54.04 -8.47
CA ARG A 409 10.86 -53.14 -7.33
C ARG A 409 10.21 -51.78 -7.58
N GLN A 410 9.71 -51.13 -6.52
CA GLN A 410 9.21 -49.75 -6.65
C GLN A 410 10.33 -48.81 -7.10
N GLY A 411 10.06 -47.98 -8.09
CA GLY A 411 11.02 -47.00 -8.62
C GLY A 411 11.90 -47.49 -9.78
N GLU A 412 11.87 -48.77 -10.16
CA GLU A 412 12.54 -49.23 -11.39
C GLU A 412 11.81 -48.68 -12.63
N ALA A 413 12.56 -47.94 -13.46
CA ALA A 413 12.11 -47.50 -14.78
C ALA A 413 12.36 -48.66 -15.75
N GLY A 414 11.29 -49.19 -16.34
CA GLY A 414 11.44 -50.35 -17.21
C GLY A 414 10.15 -50.84 -17.83
N LEU A 415 9.42 -49.94 -18.49
CA LEU A 415 8.33 -50.29 -19.37
C LEU A 415 8.52 -49.60 -20.73
N ARG A 416 8.50 -50.38 -21.82
CA ARG A 416 8.74 -49.85 -23.19
C ARG A 416 7.52 -49.86 -24.11
N SER A 417 6.40 -50.49 -23.76
CA SER A 417 5.19 -50.42 -24.58
C SER A 417 3.93 -50.81 -23.84
N LEU A 418 2.84 -50.09 -24.11
CA LEU A 418 1.46 -50.43 -23.76
C LEU A 418 0.77 -50.94 -25.04
N ALA A 419 -0.08 -51.96 -24.97
CA ALA A 419 -0.99 -52.30 -26.06
C ALA A 419 -2.42 -52.24 -25.53
N ALA A 420 -3.15 -51.18 -25.89
CA ALA A 420 -4.59 -51.08 -25.65
C ALA A 420 -5.33 -51.77 -26.80
N VAL A 421 -6.22 -52.72 -26.49
CA VAL A 421 -6.92 -53.49 -27.53
C VAL A 421 -8.27 -52.84 -27.82
N GLU A 422 -8.40 -52.19 -28.96
CA GLU A 422 -9.70 -51.78 -29.51
C GLU A 422 -10.06 -52.64 -30.72
N ARG A 423 -11.22 -53.31 -30.68
CA ARG A 423 -11.81 -53.94 -31.88
C ARG A 423 -12.72 -52.92 -32.54
N PHE A 424 -12.24 -52.24 -33.58
CA PHE A 424 -13.12 -51.46 -34.43
C PHE A 424 -13.84 -52.38 -35.42
N SER A 425 -15.14 -52.58 -35.21
CA SER A 425 -16.06 -53.12 -36.20
C SER A 425 -16.81 -51.94 -36.83
N SER A 426 -16.69 -51.80 -38.15
CA SER A 426 -17.26 -50.72 -38.95
C SER A 426 -18.80 -50.58 -38.82
N GLY A 427 -19.49 -51.53 -38.19
CA GLY A 427 -20.94 -51.50 -37.95
C GLY A 427 -21.40 -50.78 -36.67
N HIS A 428 -20.49 -50.30 -35.81
CA HIS A 428 -20.88 -49.70 -34.51
C HIS A 428 -20.74 -48.18 -34.43
N LEU A 429 -20.23 -47.51 -35.47
CA LEU A 429 -20.02 -46.06 -35.46
C LEU A 429 -21.28 -45.24 -35.80
N PHE A 430 -22.32 -45.86 -36.37
CA PHE A 430 -23.50 -45.15 -36.88
C PHE A 430 -24.67 -44.98 -35.88
N VAL A 431 -24.64 -45.64 -34.71
CA VAL A 431 -25.80 -45.66 -33.77
C VAL A 431 -25.59 -44.78 -32.52
N ARG A 432 -24.37 -44.30 -32.23
CA ARG A 432 -24.06 -43.61 -30.96
C ARG A 432 -24.00 -42.08 -31.01
N ALA A 433 -24.17 -41.47 -32.19
CA ALA A 433 -24.10 -40.01 -32.37
C ALA A 433 -25.45 -39.28 -32.16
N GLU A 434 -26.59 -39.97 -32.18
CA GLU A 434 -27.92 -39.36 -31.96
C GLU A 434 -28.34 -39.28 -30.48
N GLU A 435 -27.77 -40.10 -29.58
CA GLU A 435 -28.23 -40.17 -28.18
C GLU A 435 -27.69 -39.07 -27.24
N ARG A 436 -26.71 -38.27 -27.66
CA ARG A 436 -26.08 -37.27 -26.77
C ARG A 436 -26.54 -35.82 -26.98
N CYS A 437 -27.39 -35.54 -27.98
CA CYS A 437 -27.86 -34.18 -28.30
C CYS A 437 -29.22 -33.79 -27.70
N ILE A 438 -29.91 -34.69 -26.97
CA ILE A 438 -31.22 -34.39 -26.34
C ILE A 438 -31.13 -34.63 -24.82
N ARG A 439 -30.30 -33.86 -24.12
CA ARG A 439 -30.42 -33.64 -22.65
C ARG A 439 -29.52 -32.49 -22.18
N LYS A 440 -30.01 -31.24 -22.33
CA LYS A 440 -29.89 -30.11 -21.37
C LYS A 440 -30.29 -28.77 -22.05
N ARG A 441 -31.56 -28.39 -21.88
CA ARG A 441 -32.03 -26.99 -21.72
C ARG A 441 -31.90 -26.67 -20.22
N SER A 442 -31.59 -25.51 -19.65
CA SER A 442 -31.33 -24.09 -20.03
C SER A 442 -30.80 -23.36 -18.74
N PRO A 443 -30.71 -22.02 -18.58
CA PRO A 443 -30.43 -20.88 -19.48
C PRO A 443 -29.37 -19.88 -18.92
N LYS A 444 -29.03 -18.84 -19.73
CA LYS A 444 -28.26 -17.58 -19.43
C LYS A 444 -26.73 -17.74 -19.40
N THR A 445 -25.88 -16.98 -20.12
CA THR A 445 -26.00 -15.68 -20.80
C THR A 445 -24.84 -15.51 -21.82
N GLN A 446 -25.15 -14.85 -22.94
CA GLN A 446 -24.35 -14.12 -23.96
C GLN A 446 -22.79 -14.10 -23.81
N THR A 447 -21.94 -14.24 -24.84
CA THR A 447 -21.91 -13.50 -26.12
C THR A 447 -20.98 -14.18 -27.14
N HIS A 448 -21.29 -13.97 -28.43
CA HIS A 448 -20.68 -14.41 -29.69
C HIS A 448 -19.15 -14.30 -29.84
N GLN A 449 -18.51 -15.16 -30.68
CA GLN A 449 -18.26 -14.90 -32.12
C GLN A 449 -17.40 -16.00 -32.82
N VAL A 450 -17.75 -16.29 -34.09
CA VAL A 450 -16.85 -16.61 -35.25
C VAL A 450 -16.32 -18.06 -35.37
N ILE A 451 -16.37 -18.82 -36.50
CA ILE A 451 -16.81 -18.66 -37.92
C ILE A 451 -16.78 -20.06 -38.61
N ILE A 452 -17.78 -20.35 -39.47
CA ILE A 452 -17.78 -20.99 -40.84
C ILE A 452 -17.13 -22.41 -40.99
N SER A 453 -17.81 -23.45 -41.49
CA SER A 453 -18.08 -23.66 -42.93
C SER A 453 -19.05 -24.84 -43.22
N MET A 454 -20.03 -24.57 -44.09
CA MET A 454 -20.73 -25.39 -45.10
C MET A 454 -20.80 -26.92 -44.93
N ARG A 455 -21.96 -27.56 -44.71
CA ARG A 455 -23.23 -27.64 -45.49
C ARG A 455 -23.22 -28.64 -46.68
N LEU A 456 -24.22 -29.53 -46.62
CA LEU A 456 -25.28 -29.81 -47.62
C LEU A 456 -25.26 -31.17 -48.37
N LEU A 457 -26.49 -31.71 -48.47
CA LEU A 457 -27.03 -32.71 -49.43
C LEU A 457 -26.75 -34.19 -49.11
N ALA A 458 -27.71 -35.14 -49.09
CA ALA A 458 -29.15 -35.12 -49.35
C ALA A 458 -29.80 -36.49 -48.99
N LEU A 459 -31.14 -36.52 -48.96
CA LEU A 459 -32.10 -37.64 -49.18
C LEU A 459 -32.34 -38.62 -48.02
N LEU A 460 -33.53 -38.61 -47.37
CA LEU A 460 -34.79 -39.31 -47.75
C LEU A 460 -34.57 -40.83 -47.89
N SER A 461 -35.30 -41.77 -47.27
CA SER A 461 -36.61 -41.79 -46.62
C SER A 461 -36.91 -43.24 -46.19
N LEU A 462 -37.97 -43.41 -45.37
CA LEU A 462 -38.83 -44.61 -45.19
C LEU A 462 -38.49 -45.61 -44.07
N ALA A 463 -39.31 -45.47 -43.02
CA ALA A 463 -40.36 -46.43 -42.62
C ALA A 463 -40.07 -47.44 -41.48
N CYS A 464 -40.78 -47.16 -40.38
CA CYS A 464 -41.85 -48.01 -39.83
C CYS A 464 -41.59 -48.88 -38.58
N ILE A 465 -42.40 -48.54 -37.57
CA ILE A 465 -43.35 -49.42 -36.85
C ILE A 465 -42.85 -50.08 -35.55
N ALA A 466 -43.27 -49.43 -34.46
CA ALA A 466 -44.20 -49.93 -33.42
C ALA A 466 -43.70 -50.65 -32.15
N SER A 467 -44.54 -50.41 -31.13
CA SER A 467 -44.71 -51.08 -29.82
C SER A 467 -43.65 -50.73 -28.77
N ALA A 468 -43.92 -49.91 -27.74
CA ALA A 468 -44.96 -49.99 -26.70
C ALA A 468 -44.89 -51.37 -26.00
N ARG A 469 -44.76 -51.50 -24.67
CA ARG A 469 -45.61 -50.90 -23.62
C ARG A 469 -45.17 -51.48 -22.25
N LEU A 470 -45.66 -50.83 -21.17
CA LEU A 470 -46.03 -51.39 -19.86
C LEU A 470 -44.91 -51.75 -18.85
N LEU A 471 -45.04 -51.57 -17.53
CA LEU A 471 -46.05 -50.97 -16.61
C LEU A 471 -45.45 -51.00 -15.17
N LEU A 472 -45.70 -49.94 -14.36
CA LEU A 472 -45.89 -49.82 -12.87
C LEU A 472 -45.04 -50.67 -11.89
N ALA A 473 -44.76 -50.28 -10.63
CA ALA A 473 -45.47 -49.41 -9.71
C ALA A 473 -44.56 -48.94 -8.56
N ASP A 474 -45.07 -47.91 -7.88
CA ASP A 474 -45.13 -47.70 -6.42
C ASP A 474 -44.25 -46.64 -5.74
N GLU A 475 -44.96 -45.75 -5.06
CA GLU A 475 -44.56 -44.60 -4.24
C GLU A 475 -44.36 -45.00 -2.75
N PRO A 476 -44.39 -44.11 -1.72
CA PRO A 476 -43.97 -42.69 -1.56
C PRO A 476 -43.08 -42.48 -0.29
N GLY A 477 -42.67 -41.23 0.01
CA GLY A 477 -42.42 -40.86 1.42
C GLY A 477 -41.50 -39.68 1.77
N ALA A 478 -42.00 -38.45 1.58
CA ALA A 478 -41.85 -37.21 2.36
C ALA A 478 -40.73 -36.96 3.43
N ALA A 479 -40.10 -35.77 3.28
CA ALA A 479 -40.06 -34.62 4.23
C ALA A 479 -38.92 -34.38 5.27
N ARG A 480 -38.41 -33.13 5.18
CA ARG A 480 -38.03 -32.13 6.22
C ARG A 480 -36.64 -32.16 6.91
N SER A 481 -36.14 -30.92 7.04
CA SER A 481 -34.96 -30.36 7.74
C SER A 481 -35.18 -30.21 9.27
N PRO A 482 -34.42 -29.41 10.08
CA PRO A 482 -33.03 -28.87 10.05
C PRO A 482 -32.23 -28.99 11.41
N GLN A 483 -31.01 -28.42 11.45
CA GLN A 483 -30.32 -27.70 12.56
C GLN A 483 -29.56 -28.41 13.75
N SER A 484 -28.32 -27.89 13.95
CA SER A 484 -27.63 -27.41 15.19
C SER A 484 -26.96 -28.33 16.25
N GLU A 485 -25.79 -27.83 16.70
CA GLU A 485 -25.19 -27.80 18.07
C GLU A 485 -24.07 -28.77 18.57
N LEU A 486 -23.03 -28.12 19.12
CA LEU A 486 -22.25 -28.31 20.38
C LEU A 486 -21.62 -29.64 20.82
N TRP A 487 -20.36 -29.56 21.29
CA TRP A 487 -19.74 -30.39 22.36
C TRP A 487 -18.34 -29.78 22.70
N ARG A 488 -18.07 -29.23 23.90
CA ARG A 488 -17.76 -29.76 25.28
C ARG A 488 -16.36 -30.41 25.45
N LEU A 489 -15.68 -30.01 26.54
CA LEU A 489 -14.40 -30.53 27.06
C LEU A 489 -14.62 -31.54 28.20
N PRO A 490 -13.62 -32.40 28.53
CA PRO A 490 -13.51 -33.08 29.83
C PRO A 490 -12.25 -32.65 30.65
N PRO A 491 -12.16 -33.03 31.95
CA PRO A 491 -11.32 -32.38 32.95
C PRO A 491 -10.05 -33.16 33.36
N ALA A 492 -9.18 -32.47 34.11
CA ALA A 492 -7.93 -32.98 34.67
C ALA A 492 -8.05 -33.30 36.19
N SER A 493 -7.27 -34.30 36.60
CA SER A 493 -6.93 -34.73 37.97
C SER A 493 -5.44 -35.09 37.92
N GLU A 494 -4.57 -35.00 38.92
CA GLU A 494 -4.52 -34.61 40.33
C GLU A 494 -3.02 -34.76 40.73
N ILE A 495 -2.53 -34.02 41.73
CA ILE A 495 -1.47 -34.45 42.70
C ILE A 495 0.00 -34.51 42.17
N ARG A 496 1.08 -33.97 42.78
CA ARG A 496 1.49 -33.83 44.20
C ARG A 496 2.66 -32.85 44.37
N GLU A 497 2.77 -32.36 45.60
CA GLU A 497 3.81 -31.54 46.24
C GLU A 497 5.23 -32.15 46.26
N GLY A 498 6.24 -31.30 46.52
CA GLY A 498 7.54 -31.75 47.00
C GLY A 498 8.62 -30.67 47.09
N ALA A 499 8.88 -30.19 48.30
CA ALA A 499 9.84 -29.14 48.69
C ALA A 499 11.33 -29.41 48.37
N ASN A 500 12.12 -28.33 48.18
CA ASN A 500 13.24 -27.95 49.07
C ASN A 500 14.10 -26.80 48.49
N LEU A 501 14.32 -25.77 49.30
CA LEU A 501 15.41 -24.80 49.17
C LEU A 501 16.75 -25.46 49.52
N PRO A 502 17.85 -25.07 48.86
CA PRO A 502 18.95 -24.50 49.66
C PRO A 502 19.72 -23.35 48.97
N GLY A 503 19.99 -22.30 49.78
CA GLY A 503 21.26 -21.58 49.96
C GLY A 503 22.02 -20.96 48.75
N PRO A 504 22.48 -19.70 48.86
CA PRO A 504 23.30 -19.07 47.82
C PRO A 504 24.79 -19.43 47.98
N PRO A 505 25.57 -19.45 46.89
CA PRO A 505 26.98 -19.11 47.03
C PRO A 505 27.51 -18.15 45.95
N LYS A 506 28.09 -17.07 46.48
CA LYS A 506 29.41 -16.48 46.17
C LYS A 506 29.67 -15.89 44.77
N LEU A 507 29.79 -14.56 44.81
CA LEU A 507 30.59 -13.72 43.91
C LEU A 507 32.09 -14.11 43.94
N LEU A 508 32.73 -14.03 42.77
CA LEU A 508 34.06 -13.45 42.40
C LEU A 508 34.57 -14.11 41.10
N PRO A 509 35.47 -13.51 40.29
CA PRO A 509 35.81 -12.09 40.13
C PRO A 509 35.82 -11.63 38.63
N GLN A 510 35.83 -10.32 38.43
CA GLN A 510 36.16 -9.67 37.15
C GLN A 510 37.55 -10.09 36.64
N GLN A 511 37.69 -10.36 35.34
CA GLN A 511 38.96 -10.26 34.64
C GLN A 511 38.89 -9.33 33.43
N GLN A 512 39.98 -8.59 33.29
CA GLN A 512 40.24 -7.39 32.53
C GLN A 512 40.36 -7.59 31.01
N GLY A 513 39.84 -6.58 30.30
CA GLY A 513 40.33 -5.94 29.08
C GLY A 513 41.38 -6.62 28.21
N HIS A 514 41.07 -6.73 26.92
CA HIS A 514 42.07 -6.78 25.85
C HIS A 514 41.75 -5.75 24.76
N ALA A 515 42.81 -5.11 24.28
CA ALA A 515 42.86 -3.83 23.61
C ALA A 515 42.39 -3.84 22.14
N ALA A 516 41.78 -2.72 21.74
CA ALA A 516 41.47 -2.37 20.35
C ALA A 516 42.76 -2.16 19.53
N ARG A 517 42.79 -2.68 18.31
CA ARG A 517 43.87 -2.45 17.33
C ARG A 517 43.60 -1.17 16.52
N PRO A 518 44.61 -0.35 16.21
CA PRO A 518 44.45 0.85 15.40
C PRO A 518 44.45 0.54 13.89
N VAL A 519 43.64 1.30 13.16
CA VAL A 519 43.56 1.31 11.68
C VAL A 519 44.72 2.17 11.13
N PRO A 520 45.45 1.75 10.09
CA PRO A 520 46.54 2.57 9.52
C PRO A 520 45.99 3.66 8.60
N SER A 521 46.43 4.90 8.84
CA SER A 521 46.27 6.07 7.99
C SER A 521 47.55 6.34 7.19
N ALA A 522 47.47 6.31 5.86
CA ALA A 522 48.31 6.96 4.84
C ALA A 522 47.86 6.38 3.49
N ILE A 523 47.54 7.14 2.43
CA ILE A 523 48.38 8.09 1.69
C ILE A 523 47.43 9.11 1.03
N TYR A 524 47.63 10.41 1.28
CA TYR A 524 47.10 11.49 0.44
C TYR A 524 48.24 11.96 -0.46
N ASP A 525 48.09 11.77 -1.77
CA ASP A 525 48.90 12.45 -2.77
C ASP A 525 48.29 13.84 -3.02
N GLN A 526 49.12 14.88 -2.94
CA GLN A 526 48.73 16.29 -2.93
C GLN A 526 48.76 16.98 -4.31
N ASN A 527 48.91 16.26 -5.43
CA ASN A 527 49.11 16.92 -6.73
C ASN A 527 48.21 16.42 -7.86
N VAL A 528 46.89 16.59 -7.71
CA VAL A 528 45.98 16.60 -8.87
C VAL A 528 45.02 17.77 -8.75
N GLN A 529 45.30 18.85 -9.50
CA GLN A 529 44.34 19.91 -9.76
C GLN A 529 43.20 19.37 -10.63
N PRO A 530 41.94 19.36 -10.17
CA PRO A 530 40.81 19.07 -11.05
C PRO A 530 40.58 20.26 -11.97
N ALA A 531 40.57 19.99 -13.28
CA ALA A 531 40.16 20.93 -14.30
C ALA A 531 38.73 21.43 -14.00
N SER A 532 38.57 22.74 -14.08
CA SER A 532 37.33 23.49 -13.87
C SER A 532 36.20 22.99 -14.78
N LEU A 533 35.22 22.28 -14.21
CA LEU A 533 33.87 22.20 -14.75
C LEU A 533 33.07 23.33 -14.12
N GLN A 534 33.00 24.46 -14.82
CA GLN A 534 32.07 25.54 -14.49
C GLN A 534 30.65 25.01 -14.61
N ALA A 535 29.98 24.88 -13.46
CA ALA A 535 28.53 24.83 -13.41
C ALA A 535 27.97 26.14 -14.00
N PRO A 536 26.82 26.13 -14.70
CA PRO A 536 26.17 27.37 -15.10
C PRO A 536 25.83 28.16 -13.84
N VAL A 537 26.47 29.32 -13.71
CA VAL A 537 26.13 30.36 -12.75
C VAL A 537 24.73 30.83 -13.11
N VAL A 538 23.76 30.52 -12.26
CA VAL A 538 22.50 31.25 -12.21
C VAL A 538 22.80 32.44 -11.31
N ASP A 539 23.02 33.61 -11.92
CA ASP A 539 23.10 34.88 -11.22
C ASP A 539 21.82 35.11 -10.43
N GLY A 540 21.96 35.44 -9.15
CA GLY A 540 20.86 35.73 -8.24
C GLY A 540 20.86 34.94 -6.94
N TYR A 541 22.03 34.64 -6.36
CA TYR A 541 22.13 34.49 -4.91
C TYR A 541 22.42 35.87 -4.34
N ILE A 542 21.53 36.34 -3.47
CA ILE A 542 21.78 37.51 -2.63
C ILE A 542 23.06 37.20 -1.85
N ASP A 543 24.11 37.97 -2.10
CA ASP A 543 25.31 37.98 -1.27
C ASP A 543 24.88 38.30 0.15
N ILE A 544 25.17 37.38 1.08
CA ILE A 544 25.03 37.62 2.52
C ILE A 544 26.23 38.50 2.91
N GLU A 545 26.18 39.76 2.49
CA GLU A 545 27.14 40.77 2.90
C GLU A 545 26.84 41.10 4.37
N GLU A 546 27.76 40.68 5.25
CA GLU A 546 27.98 41.13 6.62
C GLU A 546 26.75 41.70 7.35
N LEU A 547 25.88 40.81 7.86
CA LEU A 547 24.79 41.20 8.76
C LEU A 547 25.36 42.03 9.92
N PRO A 548 24.85 43.26 10.16
CA PRO A 548 25.36 44.12 11.21
C PRO A 548 25.16 43.44 12.57
N THR A 549 26.23 43.36 13.35
CA THR A 549 26.15 43.01 14.77
C THR A 549 25.18 43.98 15.45
N PRO A 550 24.09 43.54 16.10
CA PRO A 550 23.14 44.47 16.69
C PRO A 550 23.80 45.15 17.89
N ASN A 551 24.10 46.44 17.73
CA ASN A 551 24.38 47.34 18.84
C ASN A 551 23.13 47.37 19.74
N GLN A 552 23.33 47.12 21.02
CA GLN A 552 22.31 47.20 22.04
C GLN A 552 21.94 48.66 22.30
N GLU A 553 21.05 49.21 21.49
CA GLU A 553 20.17 50.30 21.92
C GLU A 553 18.86 49.66 22.37
N GLU A 554 18.40 49.97 23.59
CA GLU A 554 17.20 49.44 24.24
C GLU A 554 15.90 49.95 23.56
N ASN A 555 15.72 49.62 22.28
CA ASN A 555 14.47 49.84 21.58
C ASN A 555 13.47 48.72 21.90
N ALA A 556 12.18 49.05 21.90
CA ALA A 556 11.12 48.07 22.09
C ALA A 556 11.23 47.00 20.98
N LEU A 557 11.07 45.73 21.35
CA LEU A 557 11.15 44.61 20.41
C LEU A 557 10.03 44.75 19.38
N GLN A 558 10.39 44.76 18.09
CA GLN A 558 9.45 44.82 16.97
C GLN A 558 9.19 43.43 16.39
N LEU A 559 8.20 43.33 15.51
CA LEU A 559 7.90 42.07 14.81
C LEU A 559 9.08 41.63 13.92
N ASP A 560 9.72 42.58 13.25
CA ASP A 560 10.81 42.30 12.30
C ASP A 560 12.01 41.66 13.02
N ASP A 561 12.34 42.08 14.25
CA ASP A 561 13.37 41.44 15.06
C ASP A 561 13.12 39.92 15.29
N VAL A 562 11.84 39.54 15.43
CA VAL A 562 11.44 38.15 15.61
C VAL A 562 11.55 37.40 14.28
N VAL A 563 11.16 38.03 13.18
CA VAL A 563 11.29 37.47 11.82
C VAL A 563 12.76 37.24 11.49
N ASP A 564 13.62 38.24 11.71
CA ASP A 564 15.07 38.16 11.49
C ASP A 564 15.70 37.04 12.31
N SER A 565 15.31 36.94 13.59
CA SER A 565 15.71 35.83 14.46
C SER A 565 15.34 34.47 13.86
N ILE A 566 14.15 34.34 13.26
CA ILE A 566 13.70 33.09 12.62
C ILE A 566 14.60 32.74 11.43
N TYR A 567 14.83 33.68 10.52
CA TYR A 567 15.69 33.46 9.35
C TYR A 567 17.13 33.11 9.73
N ALA A 568 17.69 33.85 10.69
CA ALA A 568 19.10 33.69 11.06
C ALA A 568 19.36 32.41 11.87
N THR A 569 18.51 32.09 12.84
CA THR A 569 18.89 31.15 13.91
C THR A 569 17.88 30.05 14.22
N PHE A 570 16.72 30.01 13.57
CA PHE A 570 15.70 28.99 13.89
C PHE A 570 16.12 27.59 13.43
N PRO A 571 16.26 26.60 14.35
CA PRO A 571 16.84 25.30 14.01
C PRO A 571 16.09 24.51 12.93
N LEU A 572 14.75 24.57 12.90
CA LEU A 572 13.98 23.83 11.89
C LEU A 572 14.13 24.43 10.49
N LEU A 573 14.29 25.75 10.39
CA LEU A 573 14.59 26.39 9.11
C LEU A 573 16.02 26.08 8.65
N GLN A 574 16.97 26.01 9.59
CA GLN A 574 18.33 25.54 9.29
C GLN A 574 18.32 24.10 8.76
N ILE A 575 17.51 23.21 9.33
CA ILE A 575 17.30 21.84 8.80
C ILE A 575 16.73 21.91 7.37
N ALA A 576 15.77 22.79 7.11
CA ALA A 576 15.21 23.00 5.78
C ALA A 576 16.29 23.40 4.76
N TYR A 577 17.17 24.35 5.11
CA TYR A 577 18.27 24.76 4.24
C TYR A 577 19.26 23.62 3.96
N ARG A 578 19.53 22.73 4.93
CA ARG A 578 20.39 21.55 4.70
C ARG A 578 19.80 20.55 3.71
N GLN A 579 18.50 20.62 3.41
CA GLN A 579 17.90 19.79 2.35
C GLN A 579 18.48 20.12 0.97
N ARG A 580 18.97 21.35 0.74
CA ARG A 580 19.67 21.72 -0.50
C ARG A 580 20.92 20.88 -0.70
N GLU A 581 21.74 20.76 0.34
CA GLU A 581 22.96 19.93 0.34
C GLU A 581 22.64 18.45 0.18
N VAL A 582 21.60 17.96 0.87
CA VAL A 582 21.16 16.56 0.76
C VAL A 582 20.72 16.24 -0.68
N ALA A 583 19.90 17.08 -1.29
CA ALA A 583 19.43 16.88 -2.65
C ALA A 583 20.56 17.04 -3.69
N ALA A 584 21.48 17.98 -3.48
CA ALA A 584 22.67 18.12 -4.32
C ALA A 584 23.57 16.87 -4.23
N GLY A 585 23.74 16.31 -3.02
CA GLY A 585 24.45 15.05 -2.80
C GLY A 585 23.76 13.86 -3.47
N GLN A 586 22.42 13.79 -3.44
CA GLN A 586 21.65 12.76 -4.16
C GLN A 586 21.79 12.88 -5.67
N GLN A 587 21.82 14.11 -6.20
CA GLN A 587 22.08 14.36 -7.61
C GLN A 587 23.50 13.92 -8.01
N LEU A 588 24.50 14.24 -7.19
CA LEU A 588 25.88 13.77 -7.40
C LEU A 588 25.96 12.23 -7.38
N ALA A 589 25.28 11.58 -6.43
CA ALA A 589 25.20 10.12 -6.37
C ALA A 589 24.48 9.51 -7.60
N ALA A 590 23.50 10.20 -8.17
CA ALA A 590 22.87 9.78 -9.42
C ALA A 590 23.84 9.86 -10.60
N TRP A 591 24.68 10.90 -10.65
CA TRP A 591 25.78 11.02 -11.62
C TRP A 591 26.84 9.93 -11.46
N GLY A 592 27.09 9.45 -10.24
CA GLY A 592 28.04 8.37 -9.98
C GLY A 592 27.72 7.05 -10.70
N LYS A 593 26.50 6.86 -11.22
CA LYS A 593 26.16 5.72 -12.10
C LYS A 593 26.87 5.73 -13.46
N PHE A 594 27.52 6.85 -13.79
CA PHE A 594 28.35 7.03 -14.99
C PHE A 594 29.86 7.06 -14.65
N ASP A 595 30.23 6.77 -13.40
CA ASP A 595 31.62 6.63 -12.99
C ASP A 595 32.28 5.43 -13.66
N THR A 596 33.61 5.43 -13.65
CA THR A 596 34.39 4.29 -14.14
C THR A 596 34.46 3.22 -13.06
N ASP A 597 33.80 2.09 -13.30
CA ASP A 597 33.83 0.92 -12.41
C ASP A 597 35.08 0.09 -12.69
N LEU A 598 35.95 -0.08 -11.69
CA LEU A 598 37.07 -1.00 -11.73
C LEU A 598 36.70 -2.34 -11.08
N ASN A 599 36.47 -3.36 -11.91
CA ASN A 599 36.17 -4.72 -11.48
C ASN A 599 37.47 -5.53 -11.37
N VAL A 600 37.73 -6.11 -10.21
CA VAL A 600 38.82 -7.06 -10.00
C VAL A 600 38.22 -8.37 -9.51
N GLY A 601 38.52 -9.47 -10.18
CA GLY A 601 37.97 -10.78 -9.85
C GLY A 601 39.01 -11.88 -9.97
N ALA A 602 38.96 -12.83 -9.03
CA ALA A 602 39.72 -14.07 -9.06
C ALA A 602 38.76 -15.24 -8.78
N ILE A 603 38.70 -16.20 -9.69
CA ILE A 603 37.92 -17.43 -9.58
C ILE A 603 38.90 -18.58 -9.73
N GLU A 604 39.05 -19.35 -8.66
CA GLU A 604 39.99 -20.46 -8.59
C GLU A 604 39.21 -21.76 -8.39
N GLU A 605 39.43 -22.73 -9.26
CA GLU A 605 38.85 -24.08 -9.21
C GLU A 605 39.99 -25.09 -8.99
N PRO A 606 40.58 -25.16 -7.79
CA PRO A 606 41.78 -25.95 -7.53
C PRO A 606 41.53 -27.46 -7.41
N MET A 607 40.25 -27.88 -7.40
CA MET A 607 39.82 -29.26 -7.15
C MET A 607 38.88 -29.73 -8.26
N GLY A 608 38.86 -31.03 -8.51
CA GLY A 608 38.06 -31.62 -9.59
C GLY A 608 38.89 -31.98 -10.82
N PHE A 609 38.21 -32.41 -11.88
CA PHE A 609 38.87 -32.86 -13.11
C PHE A 609 39.46 -31.69 -13.91
N TYR A 610 38.80 -30.53 -13.92
CA TYR A 610 39.24 -29.32 -14.61
C TYR A 610 39.76 -28.32 -13.58
N GLN A 611 41.06 -28.32 -13.36
CA GLN A 611 41.71 -27.41 -12.41
C GLN A 611 42.09 -26.13 -13.13
N ASN A 612 41.32 -25.06 -12.95
CA ASN A 612 41.57 -23.80 -13.63
C ASN A 612 41.58 -22.59 -12.67
N TYR A 613 42.26 -21.55 -13.10
CA TYR A 613 42.55 -20.35 -12.33
C TYR A 613 42.33 -19.13 -13.21
N ARG A 614 41.41 -18.24 -12.84
CA ARG A 614 40.98 -17.12 -13.66
C ARG A 614 41.02 -15.83 -12.88
N GLN A 615 41.84 -14.90 -13.34
CA GLN A 615 42.04 -13.60 -12.72
C GLN A 615 41.84 -12.52 -13.76
N GLY A 616 41.18 -11.44 -13.40
CA GLY A 616 40.90 -10.34 -14.31
C GLY A 616 40.76 -9.01 -13.62
N ILE A 617 41.18 -7.97 -14.31
CA ILE A 617 40.93 -6.57 -13.98
C ILE A 617 40.27 -5.91 -15.19
N GLU A 618 39.15 -5.24 -14.98
CA GLU A 618 38.36 -4.59 -16.02
C GLU A 618 37.87 -3.24 -15.54
N ALA A 619 38.19 -2.18 -16.26
CA ALA A 619 37.55 -0.87 -16.10
C ALA A 619 36.42 -0.74 -17.10
N LYS A 620 35.22 -0.38 -16.65
CA LYS A 620 34.07 -0.11 -17.53
C LYS A 620 33.38 1.18 -17.14
N GLN A 621 32.88 1.91 -18.13
CA GLN A 621 32.21 3.20 -17.93
C GLN A 621 31.02 3.33 -18.87
N LYS A 622 29.89 3.82 -18.34
CA LYS A 622 28.73 4.21 -19.15
C LYS A 622 28.84 5.66 -19.56
N THR A 623 28.60 5.92 -20.83
CA THR A 623 28.53 7.27 -21.40
C THR A 623 27.12 7.83 -21.26
N TRP A 624 27.00 9.16 -21.26
CA TRP A 624 25.69 9.81 -21.29
C TRP A 624 24.83 9.38 -22.50
N GLY A 625 25.45 9.07 -23.63
CA GLY A 625 24.75 8.58 -24.83
C GLY A 625 24.17 7.16 -24.73
N GLY A 626 24.38 6.47 -23.61
CA GLY A 626 23.91 5.10 -23.36
C GLY A 626 24.91 4.02 -23.78
N ALA A 627 26.02 4.39 -24.42
CA ALA A 627 27.08 3.45 -24.76
C ALA A 627 27.92 3.10 -23.54
N GLU A 628 28.36 1.86 -23.43
CA GLU A 628 29.28 1.36 -22.41
C GLU A 628 30.64 1.09 -23.05
N VAL A 629 31.70 1.66 -22.49
CA VAL A 629 33.08 1.46 -22.92
C VAL A 629 33.81 0.70 -21.83
N PHE A 630 34.55 -0.34 -22.19
CA PHE A 630 35.32 -1.12 -21.23
C PHE A 630 36.69 -1.51 -21.76
N GLY A 631 37.61 -1.70 -20.83
CA GLY A 631 38.97 -2.13 -21.11
C GLY A 631 39.49 -2.98 -19.96
N GLY A 632 40.13 -4.09 -20.26
CA GLY A 632 40.55 -5.02 -19.22
C GLY A 632 41.73 -5.89 -19.62
N TYR A 633 42.29 -6.52 -18.60
CA TYR A 633 43.34 -7.51 -18.70
C TYR A 633 42.93 -8.75 -17.91
N ARG A 634 43.07 -9.93 -18.52
CA ARG A 634 42.77 -11.20 -17.84
C ARG A 634 43.84 -12.26 -18.05
N ILE A 635 43.92 -13.17 -17.11
CA ILE A 635 44.77 -14.37 -17.12
C ILE A 635 43.88 -15.57 -16.80
N GLY A 636 43.87 -16.57 -17.68
CA GLY A 636 43.20 -17.85 -17.47
C GLY A 636 44.17 -19.00 -17.64
N ARG A 637 44.44 -19.76 -16.57
CA ARG A 637 45.43 -20.85 -16.53
C ARG A 637 44.81 -22.15 -16.06
N GLY A 638 45.47 -23.26 -16.39
CA GLY A 638 45.10 -24.59 -15.92
C GLY A 638 44.40 -25.41 -17.00
N LEU A 639 43.67 -26.43 -16.58
CA LEU A 639 42.94 -27.32 -17.47
C LEU A 639 41.48 -26.87 -17.59
N PHE A 640 41.12 -26.37 -18.77
CA PHE A 640 39.76 -25.99 -19.11
C PHE A 640 39.01 -27.12 -19.81
N GLU A 641 37.68 -27.10 -19.69
CA GLU A 641 36.82 -27.98 -20.48
C GLU A 641 37.04 -27.74 -21.98
N PRO A 642 36.97 -28.78 -22.83
CA PRO A 642 37.14 -28.64 -24.28
C PRO A 642 36.19 -27.62 -24.95
N TRP A 643 35.03 -27.34 -24.34
CA TRP A 643 34.03 -26.38 -24.81
C TRP A 643 34.13 -25.00 -24.13
N TYR A 644 35.10 -24.79 -23.22
CA TYR A 644 35.42 -23.51 -22.59
C TYR A 644 36.86 -23.05 -22.87
N GLY A 645 37.41 -23.48 -24.00
CA GLY A 645 38.77 -23.15 -24.41
C GLY A 645 39.03 -21.64 -24.58
N GLU A 646 38.00 -20.82 -24.76
CA GLU A 646 38.07 -19.35 -24.82
C GLU A 646 38.43 -18.69 -23.47
N ARG A 647 38.35 -19.45 -22.36
CA ARG A 647 38.72 -18.98 -21.03
C ARG A 647 40.21 -19.09 -20.72
N GLU A 648 40.92 -19.99 -21.41
CA GLU A 648 42.37 -20.10 -21.34
C GLU A 648 43.01 -18.92 -22.09
N THR A 649 43.95 -18.21 -21.47
CA THR A 649 44.72 -17.15 -22.14
C THR A 649 46.12 -17.64 -22.46
N ASP A 650 46.86 -16.92 -23.30
CA ASP A 650 48.29 -17.19 -23.41
C ASP A 650 49.01 -16.88 -22.08
N LYS A 651 50.27 -17.35 -21.94
CA LYS A 651 50.95 -17.35 -20.64
C LYS A 651 51.10 -15.95 -20.01
N SER A 652 51.09 -14.89 -20.83
CA SER A 652 51.17 -13.50 -20.38
C SER A 652 49.81 -12.77 -20.38
N GLY A 653 48.70 -13.48 -20.58
CA GLY A 653 47.33 -12.94 -20.48
C GLY A 653 46.81 -12.28 -21.75
N GLU A 654 45.61 -11.71 -21.64
CA GLU A 654 44.86 -11.11 -22.75
C GLU A 654 44.43 -9.68 -22.39
N PHE A 655 44.65 -8.74 -23.32
CA PHE A 655 44.05 -7.42 -23.26
C PHE A 655 42.75 -7.39 -24.04
N LYS A 656 41.72 -6.73 -23.50
CA LYS A 656 40.44 -6.49 -24.15
C LYS A 656 40.08 -5.01 -24.10
N LEU A 657 39.51 -4.50 -25.18
CA LEU A 657 38.90 -3.19 -25.28
C LEU A 657 37.57 -3.35 -26.01
N GLY A 658 36.50 -2.77 -25.49
CA GLY A 658 35.18 -2.88 -26.10
C GLY A 658 34.31 -1.66 -25.93
N ILE A 659 33.35 -1.52 -26.84
CA ILE A 659 32.27 -0.55 -26.77
C ILE A 659 30.97 -1.25 -27.13
N THR A 660 29.90 -1.00 -26.37
CA THR A 660 28.55 -1.47 -26.68
C THR A 660 27.58 -0.29 -26.63
N ALA A 661 26.85 -0.05 -27.71
CA ALA A 661 25.95 1.07 -27.84
C ALA A 661 24.52 0.62 -28.17
N PRO A 662 23.50 1.03 -27.38
CA PRO A 662 22.11 0.80 -27.71
C PRO A 662 21.68 1.70 -28.88
N LEU A 663 20.95 1.12 -29.84
CA LEU A 663 20.41 1.80 -31.02
C LEU A 663 18.94 2.18 -30.86
N LEU A 664 18.15 1.38 -30.12
CA LEU A 664 16.72 1.58 -29.91
C LEU A 664 16.39 1.81 -28.43
N ARG A 665 15.94 0.78 -27.70
CA ARG A 665 15.69 0.88 -26.25
C ARG A 665 16.99 1.24 -25.53
N GLY A 666 16.95 2.31 -24.74
CA GLY A 666 18.11 2.84 -24.01
C GLY A 666 18.91 3.91 -24.76
N ARG A 667 18.56 4.23 -26.02
CA ARG A 667 19.26 5.28 -26.80
C ARG A 667 18.81 6.70 -26.45
N ALA A 668 17.50 6.92 -26.36
CA ALA A 668 16.92 8.22 -26.04
C ALA A 668 16.95 8.48 -24.53
N ILE A 669 16.41 7.55 -23.75
CA ILE A 669 16.43 7.58 -22.29
C ILE A 669 16.68 6.16 -21.76
N ASP A 670 17.37 6.06 -20.64
CA ASP A 670 17.56 4.83 -19.88
C ASP A 670 17.32 5.11 -18.40
N LYS A 671 17.42 4.08 -17.55
CA LYS A 671 17.18 4.22 -16.12
C LYS A 671 18.17 5.18 -15.47
N GLN A 672 19.45 5.10 -15.83
CA GLN A 672 20.50 5.93 -15.25
C GLN A 672 20.30 7.42 -15.58
N ARG A 673 20.00 7.74 -16.85
CA ARG A 673 19.66 9.11 -17.27
C ARG A 673 18.37 9.61 -16.64
N ALA A 674 17.33 8.75 -16.57
CA ALA A 674 16.09 9.09 -15.91
C ALA A 674 16.33 9.44 -14.43
N ASP A 675 17.15 8.66 -13.72
CA ASP A 675 17.49 8.91 -12.32
C ASP A 675 18.22 10.26 -12.14
N VAL A 676 19.15 10.62 -13.04
CA VAL A 676 19.80 11.93 -13.04
C VAL A 676 18.80 13.07 -13.28
N LEU A 677 17.94 12.95 -14.30
CA LEU A 677 16.93 13.96 -14.60
C LEU A 677 15.93 14.12 -13.44
N LYS A 678 15.51 13.02 -12.81
CA LYS A 678 14.65 13.05 -11.63
C LYS A 678 15.34 13.72 -10.45
N SER A 679 16.61 13.42 -10.19
CA SER A 679 17.37 14.08 -9.13
C SER A 679 17.55 15.59 -9.35
N GLN A 680 17.63 16.05 -10.61
CA GLN A 680 17.63 17.47 -10.96
C GLN A 680 16.27 18.14 -10.68
N VAL A 681 15.16 17.44 -10.92
CA VAL A 681 13.82 17.91 -10.54
C VAL A 681 13.69 17.94 -9.02
N ALA A 682 14.14 16.90 -8.33
CA ALA A 682 14.10 16.81 -6.87
C ALA A 682 14.89 17.94 -6.20
N LEU A 683 16.08 18.28 -6.71
CA LEU A 683 16.84 19.44 -6.23
C LEU A 683 16.06 20.75 -6.38
N ARG A 684 15.39 20.96 -7.53
CA ARG A 684 14.53 22.13 -7.75
C ARG A 684 13.29 22.14 -6.86
N ALA A 685 12.79 20.98 -6.45
CA ALA A 685 11.63 20.84 -5.57
C ALA A 685 11.93 21.18 -4.10
N VAL A 686 13.21 21.24 -3.70
CA VAL A 686 13.60 21.63 -2.34
C VAL A 686 13.22 23.08 -2.04
N GLU A 687 13.40 23.99 -2.99
CA GLU A 687 13.17 25.42 -2.75
C GLU A 687 11.71 25.75 -2.38
N PRO A 688 10.68 25.33 -3.15
CA PRO A 688 9.31 25.60 -2.74
C PRO A 688 8.94 24.95 -1.40
N ALA A 689 9.50 23.77 -1.08
CA ALA A 689 9.31 23.14 0.23
C ALA A 689 9.90 23.97 1.39
N ILE A 690 11.05 24.61 1.18
CA ILE A 690 11.65 25.56 2.14
C ILE A 690 10.75 26.79 2.28
N GLN A 691 10.25 27.34 1.17
CA GLN A 691 9.37 28.52 1.20
C GLN A 691 8.07 28.25 1.97
N THR A 692 7.45 27.07 1.81
CA THR A 692 6.29 26.64 2.61
C THR A 692 6.60 26.66 4.11
N GLN A 693 7.77 26.14 4.51
CA GLN A 693 8.19 26.13 5.91
C GLN A 693 8.48 27.53 6.45
N ILE A 694 9.10 28.41 5.64
CA ILE A 694 9.34 29.82 6.00
C ILE A 694 8.02 30.51 6.31
N ILE A 695 7.03 30.41 5.41
CA ILE A 695 5.71 31.02 5.58
C ILE A 695 5.07 30.54 6.90
N ASP A 696 5.12 29.23 7.17
CA ASP A 696 4.55 28.66 8.38
C ASP A 696 5.26 29.12 9.67
N PHE A 697 6.60 29.15 9.67
CA PHE A 697 7.38 29.57 10.84
C PHE A 697 7.23 31.06 11.11
N VAL A 698 7.30 31.91 10.09
CA VAL A 698 7.09 33.36 10.21
C VAL A 698 5.67 33.63 10.71
N ARG A 699 4.64 32.96 10.18
CA ARG A 699 3.25 33.09 10.65
C ARG A 699 3.12 32.75 12.14
N ASN A 700 3.66 31.61 12.56
CA ASN A 700 3.56 31.14 13.94
C ASN A 700 4.36 32.00 14.92
N GLY A 701 5.55 32.48 14.51
CA GLY A 701 6.36 33.42 15.27
C GLY A 701 5.66 34.77 15.44
N SER A 702 5.07 35.28 14.36
CA SER A 702 4.30 36.53 14.37
C SER A 702 3.06 36.44 15.29
N HIS A 703 2.35 35.31 15.28
CA HIS A 703 1.27 35.07 16.25
C HIS A 703 1.77 35.09 17.69
N ALA A 704 2.90 34.45 17.98
CA ALA A 704 3.47 34.45 19.33
C ALA A 704 3.90 35.86 19.79
N TYR A 705 4.43 36.68 18.87
CA TYR A 705 4.76 38.08 19.12
C TYR A 705 3.52 38.90 19.49
N TRP A 706 2.47 38.87 18.65
CA TRP A 706 1.26 39.64 18.92
C TRP A 706 0.51 39.17 20.18
N GLU A 707 0.53 37.87 20.48
CA GLU A 707 -0.01 37.34 21.75
C GLU A 707 0.77 37.85 22.97
N TRP A 708 2.09 38.07 22.85
CA TRP A 708 2.90 38.68 23.90
C TRP A 708 2.62 40.18 24.07
N VAL A 709 2.52 40.93 22.98
CA VAL A 709 2.12 42.35 22.99
C VAL A 709 0.74 42.51 23.64
N ALA A 710 -0.24 41.71 23.24
CA ALA A 710 -1.59 41.72 23.80
C ALA A 710 -1.61 41.41 25.30
N ALA A 711 -0.88 40.36 25.74
CA ALA A 711 -0.78 40.03 27.16
C ALA A 711 -0.15 41.17 27.98
N GLY A 712 0.81 41.89 27.40
CA GLY A 712 1.41 43.07 28.00
C GLY A 712 0.44 44.24 28.14
N GLN A 713 -0.42 44.48 27.14
CA GLN A 713 -1.47 45.49 27.23
C GLN A 713 -2.55 45.12 28.25
N SER A 714 -2.97 43.85 28.30
CA SER A 714 -3.87 43.34 29.34
C SER A 714 -3.31 43.52 30.75
N TYR A 715 -2.00 43.31 30.95
CA TYR A 715 -1.33 43.59 32.21
C TYR A 715 -1.44 45.08 32.59
N ARG A 716 -1.21 46.00 31.63
CA ARG A 716 -1.36 47.45 31.86
C ARG A 716 -2.79 47.84 32.23
N VAL A 717 -3.81 47.29 31.56
CA VAL A 717 -5.23 47.54 31.90
C VAL A 717 -5.53 47.08 33.34
N ALA A 718 -5.09 45.88 33.72
CA ALA A 718 -5.28 45.36 35.07
C ALA A 718 -4.53 46.18 36.14
N GLN A 719 -3.32 46.66 35.81
CA GLN A 719 -2.51 47.51 36.67
C GLN A 719 -3.19 48.86 36.91
N THR A 720 -3.60 49.56 35.85
CA THR A 720 -4.31 50.84 35.95
C THR A 720 -5.57 50.72 36.82
N LEU A 721 -6.35 49.65 36.64
CA LEU A 721 -7.54 49.43 37.44
C LEU A 721 -7.20 49.21 38.93
N LEU A 722 -6.12 48.49 39.25
CA LEU A 722 -5.64 48.33 40.62
C LEU A 722 -5.19 49.66 41.23
N ASP A 723 -4.40 50.44 40.49
CA ASP A 723 -3.87 51.73 40.95
C ASP A 723 -5.01 52.69 41.30
N ILE A 724 -6.05 52.76 40.46
CA ILE A 724 -7.27 53.54 40.74
C ILE A 724 -7.93 53.13 42.07
N ALA A 725 -8.01 51.83 42.39
CA ALA A 725 -8.60 51.36 43.63
C ALA A 725 -7.73 51.65 44.87
N VAL A 726 -6.40 51.59 44.71
CA VAL A 726 -5.45 51.89 45.78
C VAL A 726 -5.45 53.38 46.11
N ASP A 727 -5.38 54.24 45.09
CA ASP A 727 -5.42 55.70 45.25
C ASP A 727 -6.74 56.14 45.90
N ARG A 728 -7.85 55.51 45.51
CA ARG A 728 -9.16 55.76 46.11
C ARG A 728 -9.25 55.39 47.58
N ASP A 729 -8.58 54.31 48.01
CA ASP A 729 -8.63 53.83 49.39
C ASP A 729 -8.17 54.90 50.38
N GLU A 730 -7.10 55.62 50.03
CA GLU A 730 -6.59 56.72 50.85
C GLU A 730 -7.63 57.87 50.94
N GLY A 731 -8.28 58.18 49.82
CA GLY A 731 -9.34 59.18 49.76
C GLY A 731 -10.57 58.82 50.61
N ILE A 732 -11.02 57.56 50.56
CA ILE A 732 -12.17 57.07 51.34
C ILE A 732 -11.84 57.12 52.85
N ARG A 733 -10.66 56.66 53.28
CA ARG A 733 -10.27 56.69 54.70
C ARG A 733 -10.30 58.11 55.28
N LYS A 734 -9.76 59.10 54.55
CA LYS A 734 -9.80 60.51 54.96
C LYS A 734 -11.23 61.05 55.11
N ARG A 735 -12.19 60.57 54.31
CA ARG A 735 -13.60 60.96 54.40
C ARG A 735 -14.33 60.25 55.55
N VAL A 736 -14.00 58.99 55.83
CA VAL A 736 -14.52 58.25 57.00
C VAL A 736 -14.04 58.90 58.31
N GLU A 737 -12.76 59.30 58.39
CA GLU A 737 -12.21 60.02 59.55
C GLU A 737 -12.92 61.35 59.83
N ARG A 738 -13.49 61.98 58.79
CA ARG A 738 -14.27 63.22 58.88
C ARG A 738 -15.76 62.98 59.16
N GLY A 739 -16.21 61.72 59.15
CA GLY A 739 -17.60 61.33 59.34
C GLY A 739 -18.47 61.47 58.09
N ASP A 740 -17.89 61.70 56.91
CA ASP A 740 -18.60 61.95 55.65
C ASP A 740 -19.02 60.65 54.93
N LEU A 741 -18.43 59.50 55.28
CA LEU A 741 -18.71 58.17 54.72
C LEU A 741 -18.74 57.11 55.84
N ALA A 742 -19.49 56.03 55.62
CA ALA A 742 -19.53 54.90 56.54
C ALA A 742 -18.26 54.03 56.43
N GLU A 743 -17.79 53.47 57.55
CA GLU A 743 -16.58 52.62 57.59
C GLU A 743 -16.69 51.38 56.68
N ILE A 744 -17.91 50.90 56.43
CA ILE A 744 -18.16 49.76 55.52
C ILE A 744 -17.70 50.03 54.08
N GLU A 745 -17.63 51.29 53.64
CA GLU A 745 -17.14 51.67 52.31
C GLU A 745 -15.64 51.40 52.13
N VAL A 746 -14.85 51.53 53.21
CA VAL A 746 -13.43 51.16 53.20
C VAL A 746 -13.30 49.64 52.99
N VAL A 747 -14.15 48.86 53.66
CA VAL A 747 -14.14 47.40 53.54
C VAL A 747 -14.52 46.95 52.12
N ASP A 748 -15.50 47.60 51.48
CA ASP A 748 -15.85 47.28 50.09
C ASP A 748 -14.72 47.65 49.11
N ASN A 749 -14.07 48.81 49.27
CA ASN A 749 -12.92 49.17 48.44
C ASN A 749 -11.73 48.22 48.65
N GLN A 750 -11.46 47.78 49.89
CA GLN A 750 -10.43 46.77 50.17
C GLN A 750 -10.73 45.43 49.49
N ARG A 751 -12.00 45.00 49.48
CA ARG A 751 -12.44 43.81 48.72
C ARG A 751 -12.13 43.97 47.22
N LEU A 752 -12.34 45.16 46.66
CA LEU A 752 -12.00 45.47 45.26
C LEU A 752 -10.49 45.44 45.00
N ILE A 753 -9.66 46.01 45.89
CA ILE A 753 -8.19 45.95 45.77
C ILE A 753 -7.71 44.50 45.71
N VAL A 754 -8.22 43.63 46.59
CA VAL A 754 -7.85 42.21 46.61
C VAL A 754 -8.26 41.51 45.31
N SER A 755 -9.47 41.78 44.82
CA SER A 755 -9.96 41.23 43.54
C SER A 755 -9.13 41.71 42.34
N ARG A 756 -8.85 43.02 42.27
CA ARG A 756 -8.04 43.64 41.19
C ARG A 756 -6.59 43.15 41.22
N ARG A 757 -6.01 42.96 42.41
CA ARG A 757 -4.68 42.35 42.57
C ARG A 757 -4.64 40.90 42.08
N ALA A 758 -5.69 40.12 42.33
CA ALA A 758 -5.78 38.77 41.78
C ALA A 758 -5.83 38.77 40.24
N LYS A 759 -6.60 39.69 39.63
CA LYS A 759 -6.62 39.87 38.17
C LYS A 759 -5.26 40.27 37.61
N LEU A 760 -4.54 41.18 38.28
CA LEU A 760 -3.19 41.57 37.87
C LEU A 760 -2.21 40.39 37.87
N ILE A 761 -2.24 39.55 38.92
CA ILE A 761 -1.41 38.33 39.00
C ILE A 761 -1.73 37.37 37.84
N GLN A 762 -3.00 37.23 37.47
CA GLN A 762 -3.39 36.43 36.30
C GLN A 762 -2.86 37.01 34.98
N ALA A 763 -2.94 38.34 34.82
CA ALA A 763 -2.40 39.03 33.64
C ALA A 763 -0.87 38.91 33.56
N ASP A 764 -0.15 39.05 34.68
CA ASP A 764 1.30 38.85 34.77
C ASP A 764 1.68 37.42 34.38
N ARG A 765 0.95 36.42 34.89
CA ARG A 765 1.17 35.02 34.51
C ARG A 765 0.99 34.81 33.00
N LYS A 766 -0.04 35.43 32.39
CA LYS A 766 -0.28 35.35 30.95
C LYS A 766 0.84 36.01 30.15
N LEU A 767 1.35 37.16 30.62
CA LEU A 767 2.50 37.85 30.04
C LEU A 767 3.78 37.01 30.09
N GLN A 768 4.06 36.38 31.23
CA GLN A 768 5.21 35.46 31.35
C GLN A 768 5.06 34.25 30.42
N GLN A 769 3.84 33.68 30.33
CA GLN A 769 3.57 32.53 29.47
C GLN A 769 3.76 32.86 27.98
N SER A 770 3.27 34.02 27.52
CA SER A 770 3.45 34.46 26.14
C SER A 770 4.91 34.82 25.84
N ALA A 771 5.63 35.42 26.78
CA ALA A 771 7.07 35.67 26.64
C ALA A 771 7.88 34.38 26.48
N ILE A 772 7.59 33.35 27.29
CA ILE A 772 8.21 32.03 27.17
C ILE A 772 7.85 31.39 25.82
N LYS A 773 6.60 31.52 25.36
CA LYS A 773 6.19 31.02 24.03
C LYS A 773 6.93 31.73 22.90
N LEU A 774 7.10 33.04 22.98
CA LEU A 774 7.85 33.85 22.01
C LEU A 774 9.33 33.47 21.96
N SER A 775 9.94 33.08 23.09
CA SER A 775 11.35 32.65 23.15
C SER A 775 11.70 31.45 22.25
N LEU A 776 10.70 30.68 21.80
CA LEU A 776 10.92 29.62 20.82
C LEU A 776 11.41 30.18 19.46
N TRP A 777 10.88 31.34 19.09
CA TRP A 777 11.11 32.05 17.83
C TRP A 777 12.18 33.14 17.96
N LEU A 778 12.23 33.80 19.12
CA LEU A 778 13.23 34.80 19.47
C LEU A 778 14.46 34.14 20.11
N ARG A 779 15.62 34.19 19.44
CA ARG A 779 16.84 33.52 19.88
C ARG A 779 18.03 34.47 19.83
N SER A 780 19.09 34.12 20.56
CA SER A 780 20.38 34.82 20.48
C SER A 780 21.12 34.46 19.19
N ALA A 781 22.17 35.21 18.85
CA ALA A 781 23.05 34.92 17.71
C ALA A 781 23.65 33.49 17.77
N ASP A 782 23.86 32.95 18.98
CA ASP A 782 24.32 31.57 19.20
C ASP A 782 23.20 30.51 19.05
N GLY A 783 21.99 30.93 18.69
CA GLY A 783 20.83 30.04 18.48
C GLY A 783 20.17 29.54 19.76
N VAL A 784 20.40 30.18 20.92
CA VAL A 784 19.76 29.82 22.20
C VAL A 784 18.44 30.59 22.37
N PRO A 785 17.32 29.94 22.78
CA PRO A 785 16.05 30.63 23.07
C PRO A 785 16.22 31.79 24.04
N ARG A 786 15.65 32.96 23.72
CA ARG A 786 15.74 34.17 24.55
C ARG A 786 14.34 34.60 24.97
N VAL A 787 14.06 34.57 26.28
CA VAL A 787 12.81 35.13 26.82
C VAL A 787 12.91 36.65 26.84
N PRO A 788 12.00 37.39 26.16
CA PRO A 788 12.02 38.84 26.18
C PRO A 788 11.64 39.36 27.57
N VAL A 789 12.37 40.37 28.04
CA VAL A 789 12.09 41.04 29.30
C VAL A 789 10.95 42.04 29.14
N PRO A 790 10.14 42.33 30.18
CA PRO A 790 9.03 43.27 30.09
C PRO A 790 9.40 44.68 29.63
N GLY A 791 10.65 45.11 29.84
CA GLY A 791 11.15 46.41 29.35
C GLY A 791 11.22 46.54 27.83
N LEU A 792 11.23 45.42 27.10
CA LEU A 792 11.20 45.40 25.63
C LEU A 792 9.77 45.46 25.07
N LEU A 793 8.75 45.44 25.93
CA LEU A 793 7.35 45.44 25.50
C LEU A 793 6.98 46.79 24.85
N PRO A 794 6.42 46.81 23.62
CA PRO A 794 5.91 48.02 23.00
C PRO A 794 4.88 48.75 23.88
N GLN A 795 4.88 50.08 23.82
CA GLN A 795 3.96 50.90 24.64
C GLN A 795 2.51 50.74 24.20
N SER A 796 2.26 50.58 22.90
CA SER A 796 0.93 50.36 22.32
C SER A 796 1.05 49.46 21.09
N PHE A 797 -0.08 48.96 20.60
CA PHE A 797 -0.14 48.44 19.24
C PHE A 797 0.14 49.56 18.24
N HIS A 798 0.71 49.21 17.09
CA HIS A 798 0.72 50.13 15.96
C HIS A 798 -0.72 50.41 15.50
N PRO A 799 -1.02 51.55 14.87
CA PRO A 799 -2.32 51.80 14.27
C PRO A 799 -2.63 50.73 13.20
N PRO A 800 -3.78 50.04 13.28
CA PRO A 800 -4.14 49.01 12.31
C PRO A 800 -4.56 49.67 10.99
N GLU A 801 -3.96 49.23 9.89
CA GLU A 801 -4.24 49.71 8.53
C GLU A 801 -4.57 48.53 7.61
N LEU A 802 -5.57 48.68 6.73
CA LEU A 802 -5.87 47.67 5.72
C LEU A 802 -4.85 47.75 4.57
N PRO A 803 -4.30 46.62 4.09
CA PRO A 803 -3.40 46.63 2.94
C PRO A 803 -4.09 47.11 1.65
N ASP A 804 -3.36 47.74 0.74
CA ASP A 804 -3.87 48.15 -0.58
C ASP A 804 -4.34 46.95 -1.46
N VAL A 805 -3.87 45.74 -1.15
CA VAL A 805 -4.08 44.49 -1.93
C VAL A 805 -5.46 43.83 -1.66
N VAL A 806 -6.36 44.47 -0.92
CA VAL A 806 -7.67 43.90 -0.52
C VAL A 806 -8.65 43.68 -1.71
N VAL A 807 -8.25 43.99 -2.95
CA VAL A 807 -9.00 43.59 -4.15
C VAL A 807 -8.89 42.07 -4.35
N LEU A 808 -9.98 41.37 -4.03
CA LEU A 808 -10.06 39.90 -3.99
C LEU A 808 -9.45 39.19 -5.22
N ASP A 809 -9.80 39.62 -6.43
CA ASP A 809 -9.34 38.95 -7.66
C ASP A 809 -7.82 39.11 -7.86
N ASN A 810 -7.25 40.25 -7.45
CA ASN A 810 -5.81 40.46 -7.49
C ASN A 810 -5.10 39.59 -6.45
N ALA A 811 -5.63 39.54 -5.21
CA ALA A 811 -5.08 38.72 -4.14
C ALA A 811 -5.08 37.22 -4.51
N ILE A 812 -6.16 36.70 -5.09
CA ILE A 812 -6.23 35.31 -5.58
C ILE A 812 -5.18 35.08 -6.68
N SER A 813 -5.05 36.00 -7.62
CA SER A 813 -4.09 35.87 -8.73
C SER A 813 -2.65 35.84 -8.24
N ILE A 814 -2.31 36.71 -7.28
CA ILE A 814 -1.00 36.73 -6.61
C ILE A 814 -0.78 35.40 -5.87
N ALA A 815 -1.75 34.95 -5.06
CA ALA A 815 -1.64 33.73 -4.29
C ALA A 815 -1.39 32.50 -5.17
N LEU A 816 -2.11 32.36 -6.29
CA LEU A 816 -1.92 31.24 -7.22
C LEU A 816 -0.56 31.24 -7.93
N GLN A 817 0.16 32.38 -7.96
CA GLN A 817 1.51 32.50 -8.53
C GLN A 817 2.60 32.34 -7.48
N MET A 818 2.40 32.89 -6.29
CA MET A 818 3.42 32.95 -5.23
C MET A 818 3.40 31.74 -4.29
N ARG A 819 2.25 31.07 -4.12
CA ARG A 819 2.13 29.93 -3.19
C ARG A 819 2.97 28.74 -3.67
N PRO A 820 3.91 28.23 -2.85
CA PRO A 820 4.86 27.21 -3.29
C PRO A 820 4.23 25.84 -3.61
N GLU A 821 3.10 25.50 -2.98
CA GLU A 821 2.51 24.16 -3.08
C GLU A 821 2.14 23.77 -4.52
N LEU A 822 1.71 24.75 -5.33
CA LEU A 822 1.40 24.52 -6.75
C LEU A 822 2.66 24.21 -7.57
N LEU A 823 3.78 24.86 -7.24
CA LEU A 823 5.07 24.59 -7.87
C LEU A 823 5.59 23.21 -7.45
N GLU A 824 5.46 22.82 -6.18
CA GLU A 824 5.81 21.47 -5.70
C GLU A 824 5.08 20.39 -6.49
N ILE A 825 3.76 20.51 -6.63
CA ILE A 825 2.94 19.54 -7.39
C ILE A 825 3.37 19.49 -8.87
N SER A 826 3.72 20.63 -9.46
CA SER A 826 4.19 20.68 -10.85
C SER A 826 5.55 20.00 -11.05
N LEU A 827 6.47 20.13 -10.09
CA LEU A 827 7.77 19.47 -10.11
C LEU A 827 7.62 17.96 -9.86
N ALA A 828 6.73 17.55 -8.94
CA ALA A 828 6.38 16.14 -8.77
C ALA A 828 5.80 15.54 -10.05
N ALA A 829 4.96 16.28 -10.78
CA ALA A 829 4.45 15.84 -12.08
C ALA A 829 5.57 15.69 -13.12
N GLN A 830 6.52 16.63 -13.17
CA GLN A 830 7.69 16.54 -14.05
C GLN A 830 8.55 15.29 -13.75
N GLU A 831 8.73 14.93 -12.48
CA GLU A 831 9.43 13.70 -12.09
C GLU A 831 8.72 12.44 -12.64
N VAL A 832 7.39 12.38 -12.52
CA VAL A 832 6.59 11.27 -13.03
C VAL A 832 6.58 11.22 -14.57
N GLU A 833 6.62 12.36 -15.25
CA GLU A 833 6.74 12.43 -16.71
C GLU A 833 8.06 11.82 -17.23
N ILE A 834 9.17 12.07 -16.52
CA ILE A 834 10.46 11.43 -16.83
C ILE A 834 10.37 9.91 -16.68
N GLU A 835 9.71 9.42 -15.62
CA GLU A 835 9.48 7.98 -15.42
C GLU A 835 8.57 7.38 -16.49
N LEU A 836 7.54 8.12 -16.92
CA LEU A 836 6.66 7.72 -18.02
C LEU A 836 7.44 7.62 -19.33
N ALA A 837 8.34 8.57 -19.62
CA ALA A 837 9.21 8.53 -20.79
C ALA A 837 10.15 7.31 -20.77
N ASN A 838 10.77 7.03 -19.62
CA ASN A 838 11.59 5.82 -19.41
C ASN A 838 10.77 4.53 -19.62
N SER A 839 9.59 4.45 -19.03
CA SER A 839 8.70 3.28 -19.15
C SER A 839 8.21 3.05 -20.59
N ARG A 840 7.90 4.13 -21.32
CA ARG A 840 7.58 4.06 -22.77
C ARG A 840 8.77 3.56 -23.58
N ASN A 841 9.97 4.04 -23.27
CA ASN A 841 11.18 3.58 -23.94
C ASN A 841 11.45 2.09 -23.68
N GLN A 842 11.11 1.56 -22.51
CA GLN A 842 11.21 0.12 -22.22
C GLN A 842 10.27 -0.77 -23.05
N MET A 843 9.26 -0.21 -23.72
CA MET A 843 8.40 -0.92 -24.66
C MET A 843 9.07 -1.23 -26.00
N LEU A 844 10.17 -0.54 -26.31
CA LEU A 844 10.93 -0.74 -27.54
C LEU A 844 11.77 -2.03 -27.48
N PRO A 845 12.05 -2.67 -28.61
CA PRO A 845 13.10 -3.69 -28.71
C PRO A 845 14.46 -3.17 -28.20
N GLY A 846 15.16 -4.00 -27.42
CA GLY A 846 16.59 -3.83 -27.23
C GLY A 846 17.29 -4.18 -28.54
N LEU A 847 18.03 -3.22 -29.09
CA LEU A 847 18.91 -3.44 -30.23
C LEU A 847 20.20 -2.69 -29.91
N SER A 848 21.32 -3.40 -29.85
CA SER A 848 22.63 -2.83 -29.50
C SER A 848 23.70 -3.36 -30.43
N VAL A 849 24.72 -2.55 -30.67
CA VAL A 849 25.92 -2.93 -31.42
C VAL A 849 27.10 -2.95 -30.46
N GLY A 850 27.84 -4.05 -30.44
CA GLY A 850 29.06 -4.23 -29.69
C GLY A 850 30.26 -4.40 -30.62
N LEU A 851 31.38 -3.76 -30.29
CA LEU A 851 32.68 -4.01 -30.89
C LEU A 851 33.65 -4.34 -29.76
N VAL A 852 34.34 -5.47 -29.86
CA VAL A 852 35.35 -5.91 -28.90
C VAL A 852 36.62 -6.27 -29.65
N ALA A 853 37.71 -5.63 -29.27
CA ALA A 853 39.04 -5.91 -29.76
C ALA A 853 39.83 -6.60 -28.64
N SER A 854 40.42 -7.75 -28.92
CA SER A 854 41.27 -8.44 -27.95
C SER A 854 42.56 -8.98 -28.57
N LYS A 855 43.55 -9.16 -27.70
CA LYS A 855 44.86 -9.69 -28.09
C LYS A 855 45.52 -10.39 -26.92
N ASP A 856 45.79 -11.68 -27.12
CA ASP A 856 46.63 -12.47 -26.23
C ASP A 856 48.11 -12.13 -26.42
N ILE A 857 48.86 -12.15 -25.33
CA ILE A 857 50.30 -11.89 -25.31
C ILE A 857 51.08 -13.04 -24.65
N GLY A 858 52.33 -13.18 -25.08
CA GLY A 858 53.28 -14.14 -24.52
C GLY A 858 53.33 -15.49 -25.25
N PRO A 859 54.02 -16.48 -24.65
CA PRO A 859 54.11 -17.83 -25.21
C PRO A 859 52.76 -18.55 -25.17
N ARG A 860 52.54 -19.43 -26.16
CA ARG A 860 51.34 -20.27 -26.27
C ARG A 860 51.11 -21.08 -24.99
N ALA A 861 49.86 -21.08 -24.51
CA ALA A 861 49.47 -21.88 -23.34
C ALA A 861 49.34 -23.38 -23.67
N SER A 862 48.78 -23.72 -24.83
CA SER A 862 48.53 -25.11 -25.27
C SER A 862 49.07 -25.38 -26.69
N PRO A 863 49.53 -26.60 -27.00
CA PRO A 863 50.00 -26.96 -28.35
C PRO A 863 48.93 -26.87 -29.45
N LYS A 864 47.63 -26.86 -29.10
CA LYS A 864 46.50 -27.01 -30.03
C LYS A 864 45.75 -25.71 -30.39
N GLY A 865 46.27 -24.52 -30.09
CA GLY A 865 45.65 -23.26 -30.52
C GLY A 865 46.59 -22.06 -30.33
N ASP A 866 46.90 -21.35 -31.41
CA ASP A 866 47.68 -20.10 -31.36
C ASP A 866 46.74 -18.90 -31.24
N LYS A 867 46.75 -18.21 -30.10
CA LYS A 867 45.85 -17.08 -29.82
C LYS A 867 46.48 -15.70 -29.98
N ARG A 868 47.77 -15.64 -30.35
CA ARG A 868 48.51 -14.40 -30.62
C ARG A 868 47.96 -13.49 -31.73
N PRO A 869 47.22 -13.98 -32.76
CA PRO A 869 46.56 -13.09 -33.71
C PRO A 869 45.63 -12.09 -33.01
N PHE A 870 45.49 -10.92 -33.61
CA PHE A 870 44.51 -9.94 -33.13
C PHE A 870 43.10 -10.42 -33.44
N GLU A 871 42.21 -10.37 -32.45
CA GLU A 871 40.81 -10.74 -32.58
C GLU A 871 39.93 -9.48 -32.51
N LEU A 872 39.04 -9.33 -33.50
CA LEU A 872 38.02 -8.29 -33.52
C LEU A 872 36.66 -8.97 -33.64
N GLU A 873 35.85 -8.80 -32.62
CA GLU A 873 34.48 -9.27 -32.56
C GLU A 873 33.52 -8.11 -32.76
N ALA A 874 32.59 -8.27 -33.70
CA ALA A 874 31.48 -7.36 -33.90
C ALA A 874 30.18 -8.12 -33.63
N ALA A 875 29.39 -7.61 -32.69
CA ALA A 875 28.15 -8.23 -32.25
C ALA A 875 26.96 -7.29 -32.48
N VAL A 876 25.84 -7.84 -32.94
CA VAL A 876 24.54 -7.18 -32.93
C VAL A 876 23.64 -7.96 -31.99
N LEU A 877 23.26 -7.34 -30.87
CA LEU A 877 22.45 -7.95 -29.83
C LEU A 877 21.04 -7.38 -29.90
N ALA A 878 20.05 -8.26 -30.09
CA ALA A 878 18.65 -7.89 -30.10
C ALA A 878 17.86 -8.70 -29.07
N ASP A 879 17.06 -8.02 -28.25
CA ASP A 879 16.17 -8.66 -27.30
C ASP A 879 14.79 -7.96 -27.30
N VAL A 880 13.74 -8.77 -27.30
CA VAL A 880 12.36 -8.28 -27.34
C VAL A 880 11.54 -8.96 -26.26
N PRO A 881 11.16 -8.26 -25.18
CA PRO A 881 10.19 -8.80 -24.24
C PRO A 881 8.83 -8.92 -24.95
N LEU A 882 8.37 -10.14 -25.19
CA LEU A 882 7.13 -10.38 -25.95
C LEU A 882 5.88 -10.00 -25.14
N GLN A 883 5.88 -10.22 -23.83
CA GLN A 883 4.71 -9.98 -22.98
C GLN A 883 4.59 -8.52 -22.51
N ARG A 884 5.70 -7.78 -22.38
CA ARG A 884 5.81 -6.36 -21.99
C ARG A 884 5.03 -5.92 -20.73
N ARG A 885 4.56 -6.85 -19.90
CA ARG A 885 3.69 -6.55 -18.74
C ARG A 885 4.30 -5.56 -17.76
N TYR A 886 5.61 -5.64 -17.51
CA TYR A 886 6.32 -4.71 -16.63
C TYR A 886 6.26 -3.26 -17.14
N ALA A 887 6.63 -3.04 -18.41
CA ALA A 887 6.63 -1.71 -19.00
C ALA A 887 5.20 -1.15 -19.17
N SER A 888 4.25 -1.98 -19.62
CA SER A 888 2.82 -1.59 -19.67
C SER A 888 2.26 -1.23 -18.29
N GLY A 889 2.56 -2.03 -17.26
CA GLY A 889 2.15 -1.76 -15.89
C GLY A 889 2.77 -0.48 -15.34
N SER A 890 4.06 -0.24 -15.61
CA SER A 890 4.77 0.98 -15.18
C SER A 890 4.20 2.24 -15.86
N ILE A 891 3.84 2.14 -17.15
CA ILE A 891 3.13 3.21 -17.87
C ILE A 891 1.78 3.49 -17.21
N GLN A 892 1.00 2.44 -16.89
CA GLN A 892 -0.30 2.60 -16.24
C GLN A 892 -0.17 3.26 -14.86
N VAL A 893 0.85 2.89 -14.07
CA VAL A 893 1.16 3.53 -12.78
C VAL A 893 1.52 5.00 -12.97
N ALA A 894 2.42 5.32 -13.90
CA ALA A 894 2.83 6.71 -14.13
C ALA A 894 1.66 7.58 -14.63
N GLN A 895 0.83 7.06 -15.52
CA GLN A 895 -0.38 7.76 -15.98
C GLN A 895 -1.39 7.97 -14.83
N GLY A 896 -1.58 6.97 -13.98
CA GLY A 896 -2.41 7.09 -12.77
C GLY A 896 -1.90 8.17 -11.81
N LYS A 897 -0.57 8.21 -11.57
CA LYS A 897 0.07 9.24 -10.75
C LYS A 897 -0.09 10.65 -11.34
N LEU A 898 0.05 10.82 -12.66
CA LEU A 898 -0.21 12.12 -13.30
C LEU A 898 -1.67 12.56 -13.17
N ALA A 899 -2.62 11.62 -13.30
CA ALA A 899 -4.03 11.93 -13.07
C ALA A 899 -4.30 12.34 -11.61
N GLN A 900 -3.66 11.66 -10.64
CA GLN A 900 -3.71 12.03 -9.22
C GLN A 900 -3.15 13.43 -8.99
N LEU A 901 -1.94 13.72 -9.47
CA LEU A 901 -1.29 15.04 -9.31
C LEU A 901 -2.09 16.17 -9.96
N ASN A 902 -2.75 15.92 -11.10
CA ASN A 902 -3.64 16.89 -11.72
C ASN A 902 -4.88 17.19 -10.86
N ALA A 903 -5.45 16.17 -10.21
CA ALA A 903 -6.55 16.36 -9.27
C ALA A 903 -6.09 17.09 -8.00
N GLU A 904 -4.93 16.74 -7.46
CA GLU A 904 -4.31 17.42 -6.31
C GLU A 904 -4.01 18.89 -6.62
N ARG A 905 -3.46 19.20 -7.80
CA ARG A 905 -3.21 20.59 -8.24
C ARG A 905 -4.50 21.40 -8.31
N ARG A 906 -5.58 20.81 -8.85
CA ARG A 906 -6.89 21.48 -8.91
C ARG A 906 -7.43 21.75 -7.51
N PHE A 907 -7.39 20.75 -6.64
CA PHE A 907 -7.81 20.90 -5.24
C PHE A 907 -6.98 21.95 -4.50
N ALA A 908 -5.65 21.98 -4.69
CA ALA A 908 -4.76 22.97 -4.11
C ALA A 908 -5.10 24.39 -4.59
N SER A 909 -5.38 24.57 -5.88
CA SER A 909 -5.83 25.85 -6.44
C SER A 909 -7.17 26.32 -5.86
N ASP A 910 -8.13 25.41 -5.75
CA ASP A 910 -9.44 25.69 -5.15
C ASP A 910 -9.29 26.04 -3.65
N LYS A 911 -8.43 25.30 -2.93
CA LYS A 911 -8.11 25.53 -1.52
C LYS A 911 -7.46 26.91 -1.30
N ILE A 912 -6.43 27.27 -2.07
CA ILE A 912 -5.79 28.60 -2.01
C ILE A 912 -6.83 29.70 -2.23
N THR A 913 -7.72 29.52 -3.21
CA THR A 913 -8.80 30.48 -3.49
C THR A 913 -9.73 30.67 -2.29
N VAL A 914 -10.08 29.58 -1.60
CA VAL A 914 -10.92 29.63 -0.38
C VAL A 914 -10.16 30.27 0.79
N GLU A 915 -8.89 29.93 1.01
CA GLU A 915 -8.06 30.51 2.08
C GLU A 915 -7.87 32.03 1.92
N VAL A 916 -7.66 32.50 0.68
CA VAL A 916 -7.55 33.95 0.41
C VAL A 916 -8.88 34.66 0.66
N ARG A 917 -10.01 34.06 0.25
CA ARG A 917 -11.34 34.64 0.52
C ARG A 917 -11.63 34.73 2.01
N ASP A 918 -11.34 33.67 2.75
CA ASP A 918 -11.55 33.58 4.20
C ASP A 918 -10.67 34.60 4.94
N SER A 919 -9.38 34.67 4.60
CA SER A 919 -8.46 35.63 5.24
C SER A 919 -8.82 37.09 4.97
N ILE A 920 -9.29 37.45 3.77
CA ILE A 920 -9.82 38.79 3.49
C ILE A 920 -11.06 39.08 4.34
N ALA A 921 -12.01 38.13 4.41
CA ALA A 921 -13.22 38.30 5.21
C ALA A 921 -12.90 38.42 6.72
N ALA A 922 -11.95 37.63 7.22
CA ALA A 922 -11.48 37.71 8.60
C ALA A 922 -10.80 39.05 8.88
N LEU A 923 -9.93 39.53 7.98
CA LEU A 923 -9.22 40.79 8.14
C LEU A 923 -10.16 42.01 8.14
N THR A 924 -11.13 42.05 7.22
CA THR A 924 -12.12 43.13 7.17
C THR A 924 -13.03 43.11 8.41
N THR A 925 -13.47 41.92 8.83
CA THR A 925 -14.28 41.76 10.05
C THR A 925 -13.51 42.18 11.29
N ALA A 926 -12.24 41.78 11.43
CA ALA A 926 -11.41 42.17 12.55
C ALA A 926 -11.16 43.68 12.60
N MET A 927 -10.99 44.34 11.45
CA MET A 927 -10.90 45.80 11.38
C MET A 927 -12.19 46.49 11.86
N ASP A 928 -13.36 45.96 11.48
CA ASP A 928 -14.64 46.48 11.96
C ASP A 928 -14.80 46.27 13.47
N GLN A 929 -14.39 45.11 14.01
CA GLN A 929 -14.37 44.85 15.46
C GLN A 929 -13.46 45.81 16.21
N VAL A 930 -12.27 46.10 15.70
CA VAL A 930 -11.37 47.11 16.29
C VAL A 930 -12.04 48.49 16.32
N ARG A 931 -12.72 48.88 15.24
CA ARG A 931 -13.44 50.16 15.20
C ARG A 931 -14.53 50.25 16.26
N GLN A 932 -15.33 49.18 16.41
CA GLN A 932 -16.39 49.11 17.43
C GLN A 932 -15.84 49.06 18.85
N ALA A 933 -14.76 48.32 19.09
CA ALA A 933 -14.13 48.24 20.41
C ALA A 933 -13.54 49.59 20.84
N LYS A 934 -12.89 50.31 19.92
CA LYS A 934 -12.40 51.68 20.15
C LYS A 934 -13.51 52.66 20.52
N GLU A 935 -14.62 52.64 19.78
CA GLU A 935 -15.79 53.47 20.08
C GLU A 935 -16.40 53.11 21.44
N ALA A 936 -16.48 51.82 21.78
CA ALA A 936 -16.95 51.36 23.08
C ALA A 936 -16.07 51.86 24.24
N VAL A 937 -14.73 51.83 24.08
CA VAL A 937 -13.80 52.39 25.07
C VAL A 937 -14.01 53.89 25.24
N GLU A 938 -14.13 54.64 24.15
CA GLU A 938 -14.36 56.09 24.20
C GLU A 938 -15.68 56.44 24.93
N LEU A 939 -16.76 55.72 24.64
CA LEU A 939 -18.06 55.93 25.29
C LEU A 939 -18.03 55.57 26.78
N ASN A 940 -17.37 54.47 27.16
CA ASN A 940 -17.24 54.09 28.57
C ASN A 940 -16.38 55.08 29.35
N LEU A 941 -15.26 55.57 28.79
CA LEU A 941 -14.44 56.62 29.39
C LEU A 941 -15.25 57.91 29.63
N ARG A 942 -16.09 58.32 28.67
CA ARG A 942 -16.98 59.48 28.84
C ARG A 942 -18.00 59.27 29.97
N MET A 943 -18.57 58.06 30.07
CA MET A 943 -19.52 57.72 31.13
C MET A 943 -18.86 57.62 32.51
N GLU A 944 -17.67 57.04 32.59
CA GLU A 944 -16.86 56.99 33.80
C GLU A 944 -16.53 58.40 34.29
N ALA A 945 -16.02 59.27 33.42
CA ALA A 945 -15.71 60.66 33.77
C ALA A 945 -16.94 61.45 34.24
N ALA A 946 -18.10 61.23 33.60
CA ALA A 946 -19.35 61.86 34.00
C ALA A 946 -19.82 61.37 35.38
N GLU A 947 -19.70 60.06 35.66
CA GLU A 947 -20.12 59.47 36.92
C GLU A 947 -19.18 59.86 38.06
N GLN A 948 -17.86 59.90 37.81
CA GLN A 948 -16.86 60.40 38.73
C GLN A 948 -17.18 61.84 39.15
N ARG A 949 -17.49 62.71 38.19
CA ARG A 949 -17.87 64.10 38.48
C ARG A 949 -19.17 64.19 39.30
N LYS A 950 -20.17 63.32 39.07
CA LYS A 950 -21.39 63.29 39.90
C LYS A 950 -21.10 62.85 41.33
N PHE A 951 -20.22 61.86 41.50
CA PHE A 951 -19.76 61.39 42.80
C PHE A 951 -19.01 62.49 43.56
N ASP A 952 -18.12 63.22 42.89
CA ASP A 952 -17.40 64.36 43.49
C ASP A 952 -18.35 65.49 43.94
N LEU A 953 -19.49 65.65 43.25
CA LEU A 953 -20.56 66.58 43.60
C LEU A 953 -21.58 66.02 44.62
N GLY A 954 -21.39 64.79 45.09
CA GLY A 954 -22.24 64.14 46.10
C GLY A 954 -23.62 63.66 45.59
N THR A 955 -23.78 63.50 44.28
CA THR A 955 -25.06 63.08 43.65
C THR A 955 -25.05 61.64 43.13
N SER A 956 -23.95 60.90 43.35
CA SER A 956 -23.81 59.48 42.99
C SER A 956 -23.17 58.66 44.13
N ASP A 957 -23.23 57.35 44.00
CA ASP A 957 -22.73 56.34 44.93
C ASP A 957 -21.43 55.69 44.40
N LEU A 958 -20.53 55.32 45.31
CA LEU A 958 -19.27 54.65 45.03
C LEU A 958 -19.48 53.34 44.25
N LEU A 959 -20.57 52.61 44.52
CA LEU A 959 -20.90 51.39 43.77
C LEU A 959 -21.04 51.66 42.26
N VAL A 960 -21.69 52.78 41.89
CA VAL A 960 -21.94 53.12 40.48
C VAL A 960 -20.63 53.53 39.79
N VAL A 961 -19.77 54.30 40.46
CA VAL A 961 -18.43 54.65 39.96
C VAL A 961 -17.60 53.39 39.70
N ASN A 962 -17.55 52.46 40.66
CA ASN A 962 -16.82 51.20 40.51
C ASN A 962 -17.35 50.35 39.34
N LEU A 963 -18.66 50.31 39.13
CA LEU A 963 -19.27 49.63 37.99
C LEU A 963 -18.87 50.29 36.65
N ARG A 964 -18.73 51.63 36.59
CA ARG A 964 -18.28 52.33 35.39
C ARG A 964 -16.80 52.08 35.09
N GLU A 965 -15.93 52.15 36.09
CA GLU A 965 -14.51 51.80 35.94
C GLU A 965 -14.32 50.37 35.45
N GLN A 966 -15.08 49.43 36.03
CA GLN A 966 -15.01 48.04 35.60
C GLN A 966 -15.51 47.90 34.15
N ALA A 967 -16.58 48.58 33.76
CA ALA A 967 -17.06 48.59 32.37
C ALA A 967 -16.03 49.18 31.40
N THR A 968 -15.32 50.24 31.77
CA THR A 968 -14.21 50.80 30.98
C THR A 968 -13.06 49.80 30.85
N ALA A 969 -12.66 49.15 31.94
CA ALA A 969 -11.59 48.15 31.92
C ALA A 969 -11.96 46.91 31.06
N ASP A 970 -13.20 46.45 31.15
CA ASP A 970 -13.71 45.34 30.35
C ASP A 970 -13.79 45.73 28.85
N ALA A 971 -14.16 46.98 28.53
CA ALA A 971 -14.11 47.53 27.17
C ALA A 971 -12.68 47.65 26.64
N ALA A 972 -11.73 48.13 27.45
CA ALA A 972 -10.32 48.23 27.09
C ALA A 972 -9.70 46.86 26.85
N GLN A 973 -10.06 45.86 27.65
CA GLN A 973 -9.65 44.47 27.41
C GLN A 973 -10.22 43.94 26.07
N THR A 974 -11.47 44.28 25.75
CA THR A 974 -12.08 43.92 24.46
C THR A 974 -11.37 44.60 23.28
N GLU A 975 -10.90 45.84 23.43
CA GLU A 975 -10.07 46.50 22.42
C GLU A 975 -8.73 45.78 22.21
N VAL A 976 -8.05 45.38 23.28
CA VAL A 976 -6.80 44.60 23.20
C VAL A 976 -7.01 43.28 22.46
N ASP A 977 -8.10 42.56 22.77
CA ASP A 977 -8.42 41.29 22.10
C ASP A 977 -8.80 41.50 20.63
N ALA A 978 -9.53 42.57 20.29
CA ALA A 978 -9.86 42.91 18.90
C ALA A 978 -8.61 43.30 18.09
N LEU A 979 -7.67 44.04 18.67
CA LEU A 979 -6.40 44.39 18.04
C LEU A 979 -5.54 43.15 17.81
N LEU A 980 -5.46 42.24 18.80
CA LEU A 980 -4.77 40.96 18.63
C LEU A 980 -5.35 40.16 17.46
N GLU A 981 -6.68 40.07 17.37
CA GLU A 981 -7.34 39.33 16.29
C GLU A 981 -7.08 39.98 14.92
N PHE A 982 -7.10 41.31 14.84
CA PHE A 982 -6.74 42.02 13.61
C PHE A 982 -5.33 41.68 13.13
N TYR A 983 -4.33 41.75 14.01
CA TYR A 983 -2.95 41.46 13.63
C TYR A 983 -2.72 39.99 13.29
N LYS A 984 -3.42 39.06 13.94
CA LYS A 984 -3.41 37.64 13.55
C LYS A 984 -4.09 37.43 12.18
N ALA A 985 -5.20 38.11 11.92
CA ALA A 985 -5.87 38.06 10.62
C ALA A 985 -4.99 38.63 9.51
N GLN A 986 -4.24 39.70 9.77
CA GLN A 986 -3.26 40.26 8.84
C GLN A 986 -2.13 39.27 8.51
N VAL A 987 -1.53 38.69 9.55
CA VAL A 987 -0.49 37.65 9.41
C VAL A 987 -1.01 36.43 8.63
N ASN A 988 -2.25 36.01 8.86
CA ASN A 988 -2.89 34.93 8.11
C ASN A 988 -3.16 35.31 6.65
N PHE A 989 -3.56 36.56 6.38
CA PHE A 989 -3.74 37.07 5.02
C PHE A 989 -2.43 37.09 4.24
N ASP A 990 -1.33 37.58 4.84
CA ASP A 990 -0.01 37.58 4.22
C ASP A 990 0.46 36.16 3.88
N ALA A 991 0.28 35.21 4.81
CA ALA A 991 0.54 33.79 4.56
C ALA A 991 -0.37 33.20 3.47
N ALA A 992 -1.65 33.58 3.42
CA ALA A 992 -2.62 33.11 2.43
C ALA A 992 -2.23 33.52 1.00
N ILE A 993 -1.73 34.75 0.82
CA ILE A 993 -1.24 35.23 -0.49
C ILE A 993 0.18 34.76 -0.84
N GLY A 994 0.84 34.01 0.05
CA GLY A 994 2.19 33.50 -0.15
C GLY A 994 3.28 34.55 0.01
N ARG A 995 2.98 35.67 0.68
CA ARG A 995 3.97 36.70 1.03
C ARG A 995 4.51 36.37 2.41
N SER A 996 5.75 35.91 2.51
CA SER A 996 6.44 35.96 3.81
C SER A 996 6.85 37.40 4.09
N ILE A 997 6.67 37.87 5.32
CA ILE A 997 7.36 39.08 5.79
C ILE A 997 8.85 38.78 5.60
N LEU A 998 9.50 39.56 4.72
CA LEU A 998 10.94 39.46 4.50
C LEU A 998 11.64 40.14 5.67
N PRO A 999 12.85 39.67 6.04
CA PRO A 999 13.67 40.39 7.02
C PRO A 999 13.90 41.83 6.57
N ALA A 1000 14.06 42.76 7.51
CA ALA A 1000 14.37 44.15 7.18
C ALA A 1000 15.75 44.22 6.48
N GLU A 1001 15.84 44.92 5.35
CA GLU A 1001 17.11 45.16 4.62
C GLU A 1001 18.07 46.07 5.39
#